data_AF-A0A3Q0S9Q1-F1
#
_entry.id   AF-A0A3Q0S9Q1-F1
#
_cell.length_a   1.000
_cell.length_b   1.000
_cell.length_c   1.000
_cell.angle_alpha   90.00
_cell.angle_beta   90.00
_cell.angle_gamma   90.00
#
_symmetry.space_group_name_H-M   'P 1'
#
loop_
_entity.id
_entity.type
_entity.pdbx_description
1 polymer ?
#
loop_
_entity_poly.entity_id
_entity_poly.type
_entity_poly.pdbx_seq_one_letter_code
_entity_poly.pdbx_strand_id
1 'polypeptide(L)'
;MKAKKKKRQDDFQKVKLKVGKKKPRADNATNTNFRSKGIFLPEQLKRDTSGPTTHRQLGINDLLSQLHHYNANVKHSALLGLKELLSISPSLLEQHLSRLLSEVAAVLTDKDHNVRVAATRVLRFIAQCVPAERVAPFFPLLSAHLSCAMTHIEAGIQEDSMNVLDVFLEHYPALLAARPAVLLTNFLEMISHRQNSGGAKKAQDSKTRTWALSINPDRAVTSQQWRLSVLLRLGRFLQAVVEERPMEESDMSVPNEGVFGSSGEGRLTPLHLSWEELMYGKIGVKLYEHSGAKPTQRSTFKLRPEQDPGAAVSEGLDTAETIQRFAATLVPLLLEVWVEASTNDGPWNNTEGAHLLTPDAMSVMFQVLSILQLLRKLAPQRENQDALDAWFRKEYLGDFKQHFIRNFPYGTRDTPKHKKKVDLKRSKQMATLPGLTVDPLALNITLCQVMVSLSQKQGVGREADGDWLTSLRTFVRDTLGSGVKLSYRQLQMLLGTVWKMVLTQRSKTVTEDLLAAVYIYYKQRNLPLQTRSLLLSFYSRLYLQEQEHAHLSRSKVLSRWLASLPVQLSQLGHRNPTLSAQLILSIQAAASRGNKDLLYSLQTHACTLYDPQEGVVVLLPAESQQRMVQLLYFLPKMSQPLLASLSSCCTAGRISASLAASLIRIIHLRSPLSSWTVGSQEAALQDVDYFSFLFSTLIGFSSEQLASLQEAEDEGALPPSSLSPLSLYPTPLEQFTHHWDVVEVLCHCLETLGSKSQCFDILQTGICKYLIKLGVVPDSMAAGLLRAVSRLLDLSILPLEPVLRFLSQCCLSLLGLLVSVEAIWGACVTALGSIPRLLRVVLQLLRVSDLNEEELPQLGQILSMLLQHTPLHSQLLANAALLQEIIQHLTRFSRGTTREQWLTDLLYCYSVTVAHGSSAHRGNLGLRDMY
;
A
#
# COMPACT_ATOMS: atom_id res chain seq x y z
N MET A 1 -131.05 -14.00 -4.28
CA MET A 1 -130.44 -12.66 -4.44
C MET A 1 -130.39 -11.95 -3.08
N LYS A 2 -129.38 -11.09 -2.87
CA LYS A 2 -129.20 -10.06 -1.82
C LYS A 2 -128.46 -10.45 -0.51
N ALA A 3 -127.27 -9.83 -0.40
CA ALA A 3 -126.53 -9.35 0.79
C ALA A 3 -126.13 -10.33 1.93
N LYS A 4 -124.84 -10.72 1.96
CA LYS A 4 -124.18 -11.25 3.18
C LYS A 4 -123.97 -10.10 4.18
N LYS A 5 -124.77 -10.07 5.26
CA LYS A 5 -124.53 -9.25 6.46
C LYS A 5 -123.23 -9.69 7.14
N LYS A 6 -122.33 -8.74 7.39
CA LYS A 6 -121.08 -8.91 8.16
C LYS A 6 -121.45 -9.24 9.62
N LYS A 7 -121.16 -10.45 10.11
CA LYS A 7 -121.29 -10.82 11.53
C LYS A 7 -120.32 -9.97 12.36
N ARG A 8 -120.80 -9.40 13.48
CA ARG A 8 -119.96 -8.74 14.49
C ARG A 8 -118.87 -9.73 14.95
N GLN A 9 -117.60 -9.30 14.92
CA GLN A 9 -116.49 -9.99 15.58
C GLN A 9 -116.53 -9.57 17.05
N ASP A 10 -116.61 -10.53 17.96
CA ASP A 10 -116.50 -10.24 19.39
C ASP A 10 -115.03 -9.91 19.73
N ASP A 11 -114.82 -8.87 20.54
CA ASP A 11 -113.49 -8.31 20.86
C ASP A 11 -112.60 -9.27 21.67
N PHE A 12 -113.17 -10.31 22.29
CA PHE A 12 -112.44 -11.32 23.05
C PHE A 12 -112.78 -12.74 22.59
N GLN A 13 -111.87 -13.37 21.85
CA GLN A 13 -111.99 -14.76 21.44
C GLN A 13 -111.17 -15.67 22.35
N LYS A 14 -111.82 -16.35 23.30
CA LYS A 14 -111.17 -17.41 24.09
C LYS A 14 -110.86 -18.61 23.18
N VAL A 15 -109.57 -18.91 23.00
CA VAL A 15 -109.13 -20.10 22.26
C VAL A 15 -109.64 -21.37 22.97
N LYS A 16 -110.34 -22.25 22.25
CA LYS A 16 -110.89 -23.50 22.79
C LYS A 16 -109.78 -24.35 23.43
N LEU A 17 -110.01 -24.82 24.66
CA LEU A 17 -109.13 -25.71 25.41
C LEU A 17 -108.87 -27.00 24.62
N LYS A 18 -107.63 -27.19 24.16
CA LYS A 18 -107.16 -28.47 23.59
C LYS A 18 -106.42 -29.24 24.68
N VAL A 19 -107.03 -30.34 25.14
CA VAL A 19 -106.49 -31.22 26.19
C VAL A 19 -105.14 -31.79 25.75
N GLY A 20 -104.13 -31.76 26.62
CA GLY A 20 -102.77 -32.25 26.36
C GLY A 20 -101.72 -31.19 25.98
N LYS A 21 -102.10 -29.93 25.73
CA LYS A 21 -101.14 -28.81 25.54
C LYS A 21 -101.08 -27.93 26.79
N LYS A 22 -99.88 -27.44 27.14
CA LYS A 22 -99.68 -26.52 28.29
C LYS A 22 -100.63 -25.33 28.15
N LYS A 23 -101.33 -25.00 29.24
CA LYS A 23 -102.28 -23.89 29.31
C LYS A 23 -101.62 -22.61 28.75
N PRO A 24 -102.21 -21.94 27.74
CA PRO A 24 -101.69 -20.67 27.25
C PRO A 24 -101.58 -19.68 28.41
N ARG A 25 -100.51 -18.87 28.41
CA ARG A 25 -100.37 -17.79 29.40
C ARG A 25 -101.56 -16.84 29.23
N ALA A 26 -102.03 -16.27 30.34
CA ALA A 26 -103.16 -15.33 30.30
C ALA A 26 -102.84 -14.16 29.35
N ASP A 27 -103.85 -13.63 28.66
CA ASP A 27 -103.64 -12.58 27.63
C ASP A 27 -103.00 -11.29 28.18
N ASN A 28 -103.05 -11.09 29.50
CA ASN A 28 -102.39 -9.98 30.20
C ASN A 28 -100.94 -10.27 30.63
N ALA A 29 -100.37 -11.43 30.28
CA ALA A 29 -99.01 -11.80 30.68
C ALA A 29 -97.95 -11.16 29.77
N THR A 30 -97.25 -10.15 30.30
CA THR A 30 -96.13 -9.51 29.61
C THR A 30 -94.94 -10.47 29.48
N ASN A 31 -94.45 -10.67 28.27
CA ASN A 31 -93.27 -11.52 28.01
C ASN A 31 -91.98 -10.73 28.26
N THR A 32 -91.25 -11.08 29.32
CA THR A 32 -89.99 -10.43 29.71
C THR A 32 -88.74 -11.03 29.05
N ASN A 33 -88.89 -11.99 28.13
CA ASN A 33 -87.76 -12.51 27.37
C ASN A 33 -87.37 -11.55 26.24
N PHE A 34 -86.39 -10.69 26.50
CA PHE A 34 -85.67 -9.97 25.46
C PHE A 34 -84.21 -10.42 25.39
N ARG A 35 -83.59 -10.28 24.21
CA ARG A 35 -82.16 -10.50 24.00
C ARG A 35 -81.60 -9.26 23.33
N SER A 36 -80.55 -8.67 23.91
CA SER A 36 -79.76 -7.63 23.26
C SER A 36 -78.52 -8.27 22.62
N LYS A 37 -78.18 -7.84 21.39
CA LYS A 37 -76.91 -8.15 20.72
C LYS A 37 -76.11 -6.86 20.62
N GLY A 38 -74.82 -6.91 20.97
CA GLY A 38 -73.92 -5.77 20.79
C GLY A 38 -73.71 -5.46 19.31
N ILE A 39 -73.67 -4.18 18.96
CA ILE A 39 -73.34 -3.71 17.61
C ILE A 39 -71.82 -3.73 17.48
N PHE A 40 -71.27 -4.52 16.55
CA PHE A 40 -69.86 -4.50 16.22
C PHE A 40 -69.62 -3.48 15.11
N LEU A 41 -68.99 -2.34 15.44
CA LEU A 41 -68.53 -1.40 14.43
C LEU A 41 -67.15 -1.85 13.91
N PRO A 42 -66.94 -1.91 12.58
CA PRO A 42 -65.61 -2.14 12.02
C PRO A 42 -64.65 -1.04 12.48
N GLU A 43 -63.36 -1.37 12.64
CA GLU A 43 -62.33 -0.53 13.27
C GLU A 43 -62.02 0.81 12.59
N GLN A 44 -62.80 1.22 11.59
CA GLN A 44 -62.70 2.49 10.84
C GLN A 44 -62.76 3.75 11.72
N LEU A 45 -63.16 3.64 13.00
CA LEU A 45 -63.21 4.74 13.97
C LEU A 45 -62.06 4.74 14.99
N LYS A 46 -61.19 3.72 15.01
CA LYS A 46 -59.99 3.73 15.86
C LYS A 46 -58.86 4.45 15.13
N ARG A 47 -58.48 5.64 15.62
CA ARG A 47 -57.22 6.28 15.21
C ARG A 47 -56.10 5.61 15.97
N ASP A 48 -55.21 4.92 15.26
CA ASP A 48 -54.01 4.35 15.86
C ASP A 48 -52.98 5.49 16.03
N THR A 49 -52.87 6.05 17.24
CA THR A 49 -51.95 7.15 17.55
C THR A 49 -50.53 6.70 17.90
N SER A 50 -50.25 5.40 17.84
CA SER A 50 -49.02 4.80 18.39
C SER A 50 -47.88 4.59 17.38
N GLY A 51 -47.75 5.45 16.37
CA GLY A 51 -46.61 5.37 15.45
C GLY A 51 -46.40 6.61 14.58
N PRO A 52 -45.21 6.75 13.97
CA PRO A 52 -44.94 7.80 13.00
C PRO A 52 -45.87 7.69 11.78
N THR A 53 -46.45 8.82 11.38
CA THR A 53 -47.36 8.93 10.24
C THR A 53 -46.92 10.03 9.28
N THR A 54 -47.30 9.92 8.01
CA THR A 54 -47.13 10.98 7.00
C THR A 54 -47.98 12.22 7.31
N HIS A 55 -47.79 13.32 6.56
CA HIS A 55 -48.67 14.50 6.61
C HIS A 55 -50.16 14.15 6.36
N ARG A 56 -50.44 13.03 5.67
CA ARG A 56 -51.80 12.51 5.43
C ARG A 56 -52.31 11.59 6.55
N GLN A 57 -51.58 11.49 7.67
CA GLN A 57 -51.90 10.63 8.81
C GLN A 57 -51.97 9.14 8.47
N LEU A 58 -51.17 8.69 7.49
CA LEU A 58 -51.05 7.28 7.11
C LEU A 58 -49.78 6.67 7.71
N GLY A 59 -49.91 5.50 8.32
CA GLY A 59 -48.79 4.70 8.83
C GLY A 59 -48.17 3.81 7.74
N ILE A 60 -47.05 3.16 8.07
CA ILE A 60 -46.32 2.31 7.11
C ILE A 60 -47.16 1.14 6.58
N ASN A 61 -47.99 0.53 7.42
CA ASN A 61 -48.86 -0.58 7.02
C ASN A 61 -49.96 -0.13 6.05
N ASP A 62 -50.53 1.05 6.26
CA ASP A 62 -51.55 1.63 5.36
C ASP A 62 -50.95 1.89 3.99
N LEU A 63 -49.77 2.53 3.96
CA LEU A 63 -49.07 2.86 2.72
C LEU A 63 -48.67 1.60 1.94
N LEU A 64 -48.14 0.57 2.60
CA LEU A 64 -47.81 -0.71 1.96
C LEU A 64 -49.06 -1.41 1.40
N SER A 65 -50.19 -1.37 2.11
CA SER A 65 -51.45 -1.93 1.61
C SER A 65 -51.97 -1.20 0.36
N GLN A 66 -51.75 0.12 0.27
CA GLN A 66 -52.17 0.95 -0.86
C GLN A 66 -51.39 0.68 -2.14
N LEU A 67 -50.23 0.03 -2.08
CA LEU A 67 -49.46 -0.39 -3.27
C LEU A 67 -50.18 -1.45 -4.10
N HIS A 68 -51.09 -2.23 -3.49
CA HIS A 68 -51.92 -3.22 -4.17
C HIS A 68 -53.22 -2.64 -4.76
N HIS A 69 -53.49 -1.36 -4.54
CA HIS A 69 -54.75 -0.74 -4.96
C HIS A 69 -54.81 -0.58 -6.48
N TYR A 70 -55.91 -0.93 -7.13
CA TYR A 70 -56.06 -0.89 -8.60
C TYR A 70 -55.84 0.51 -9.22
N ASN A 71 -56.05 1.59 -8.47
CA ASN A 71 -55.85 2.98 -8.93
C ASN A 71 -54.38 3.43 -8.80
N ALA A 72 -53.76 3.75 -9.94
CA ALA A 72 -52.38 4.22 -10.04
C ALA A 72 -52.08 5.49 -9.20
N ASN A 73 -53.02 6.44 -9.10
CA ASN A 73 -52.81 7.66 -8.31
C ASN A 73 -52.70 7.38 -6.81
N VAL A 74 -53.39 6.34 -6.33
CA VAL A 74 -53.32 5.87 -4.94
C VAL A 74 -51.95 5.24 -4.69
N LYS A 75 -51.52 4.32 -5.57
CA LYS A 75 -50.17 3.72 -5.50
C LYS A 75 -49.05 4.76 -5.54
N HIS A 76 -49.13 5.71 -6.47
CA HIS A 76 -48.15 6.79 -6.61
C HIS A 76 -48.09 7.66 -5.35
N SER A 77 -49.25 8.04 -4.80
CA SER A 77 -49.32 8.78 -3.53
C SER A 77 -48.74 7.99 -2.36
N ALA A 78 -48.99 6.68 -2.32
CA ALA A 78 -48.47 5.80 -1.29
C ALA A 78 -46.94 5.69 -1.35
N LEU A 79 -46.35 5.59 -2.56
CA LEU A 79 -44.89 5.58 -2.75
C LEU A 79 -44.23 6.89 -2.32
N LEU A 80 -44.84 8.04 -2.63
CA LEU A 80 -44.37 9.33 -2.12
C LEU A 80 -44.45 9.40 -0.59
N GLY A 81 -45.57 8.93 -0.02
CA GLY A 81 -45.76 8.83 1.42
C GLY A 81 -44.76 7.89 2.10
N LEU A 82 -44.39 6.77 1.47
CA LEU A 82 -43.35 5.87 1.98
C LEU A 82 -42.00 6.59 2.04
N LYS A 83 -41.63 7.31 0.97
CA LYS A 83 -40.37 8.08 0.96
C LYS A 83 -40.35 9.14 2.05
N GLU A 84 -41.44 9.90 2.21
CA GLU A 84 -41.61 10.89 3.27
C GLU A 84 -41.45 10.24 4.65
N LEU A 85 -42.21 9.17 4.92
CA LEU A 85 -42.22 8.49 6.20
C LEU A 85 -40.86 7.91 6.59
N LEU A 86 -40.17 7.26 5.64
CA LEU A 86 -38.84 6.69 5.88
C LEU A 86 -37.76 7.77 6.08
N SER A 87 -37.96 8.95 5.51
CA SER A 87 -37.07 10.11 5.75
C SER A 87 -37.27 10.71 7.13
N ILE A 88 -38.51 10.73 7.63
CA ILE A 88 -38.86 11.25 8.96
C ILE A 88 -38.49 10.24 10.07
N SER A 89 -38.64 8.95 9.82
CA SER A 89 -38.40 7.90 10.82
C SER A 89 -37.56 6.74 10.24
N PRO A 90 -36.22 6.89 10.18
CA PRO A 90 -35.33 5.88 9.63
C PRO A 90 -35.39 4.53 10.34
N SER A 91 -35.78 4.48 11.62
CA SER A 91 -35.95 3.23 12.39
C SER A 91 -36.99 2.28 11.78
N LEU A 92 -37.99 2.80 11.08
CA LEU A 92 -38.99 1.98 10.37
C LEU A 92 -38.39 1.18 9.23
N LEU A 93 -37.32 1.69 8.61
CA LEU A 93 -36.64 1.01 7.52
C LEU A 93 -36.05 -0.31 8.01
N GLU A 94 -35.42 -0.30 9.18
CA GLU A 94 -34.80 -1.50 9.78
C GLU A 94 -35.86 -2.50 10.22
N GLN A 95 -36.98 -2.02 10.78
CA GLN A 95 -38.08 -2.87 11.27
C GLN A 95 -38.85 -3.55 10.13
N HIS A 96 -38.95 -2.91 8.95
CA HIS A 96 -39.81 -3.37 7.86
C HIS A 96 -39.07 -3.65 6.54
N LEU A 97 -37.73 -3.76 6.56
CA LEU A 97 -36.89 -3.88 5.37
C LEU A 97 -37.36 -4.96 4.39
N SER A 98 -37.61 -6.18 4.87
CA SER A 98 -38.05 -7.31 4.04
C SER A 98 -39.34 -6.99 3.27
N ARG A 99 -40.34 -6.43 3.97
CA ARG A 99 -41.64 -6.10 3.38
C ARG A 99 -41.52 -4.90 2.44
N LEU A 100 -40.75 -3.88 2.81
CA LEU A 100 -40.49 -2.72 1.95
C LEU A 100 -39.86 -3.13 0.63
N LEU A 101 -38.81 -3.96 0.67
CA LEU A 101 -38.13 -4.44 -0.54
C LEU A 101 -39.07 -5.28 -1.42
N SER A 102 -39.84 -6.20 -0.83
CA SER A 102 -40.79 -7.04 -1.58
C SER A 102 -41.90 -6.23 -2.25
N GLU A 103 -42.51 -5.29 -1.53
CA GLU A 103 -43.66 -4.52 -2.00
C GLU A 103 -43.25 -3.46 -3.04
N VAL A 104 -42.10 -2.80 -2.83
CA VAL A 104 -41.55 -1.85 -3.81
C VAL A 104 -41.11 -2.58 -5.08
N ALA A 105 -40.52 -3.78 -4.97
CA ALA A 105 -40.12 -4.58 -6.13
C ALA A 105 -41.30 -4.99 -7.01
N ALA A 106 -42.43 -5.35 -6.40
CA ALA A 106 -43.64 -5.77 -7.13
C ALA A 106 -44.22 -4.67 -8.03
N VAL A 107 -44.09 -3.39 -7.65
CA VAL A 107 -44.59 -2.25 -8.42
C VAL A 107 -43.59 -1.69 -9.44
N LEU A 108 -42.39 -2.27 -9.56
CA LEU A 108 -41.42 -1.89 -10.61
C LEU A 108 -41.92 -2.23 -12.02
N THR A 109 -42.83 -3.21 -12.14
CA THR A 109 -43.49 -3.62 -13.38
C THR A 109 -44.93 -3.12 -13.47
N ASP A 110 -45.30 -2.06 -12.74
CA ASP A 110 -46.65 -1.49 -12.82
C ASP A 110 -46.95 -0.91 -14.22
N LYS A 111 -48.21 -0.94 -14.63
CA LYS A 111 -48.65 -0.43 -15.95
C LYS A 111 -48.46 1.07 -16.07
N ASP A 112 -48.61 1.82 -14.97
CA ASP A 112 -48.48 3.26 -14.97
C ASP A 112 -47.02 3.72 -14.82
N HIS A 113 -46.56 4.55 -15.75
CA HIS A 113 -45.18 5.08 -15.75
C HIS A 113 -44.84 5.89 -14.49
N ASN A 114 -45.76 6.71 -13.97
CA ASN A 114 -45.46 7.53 -12.80
C ASN A 114 -45.29 6.66 -11.55
N VAL A 115 -46.07 5.58 -11.42
CA VAL A 115 -45.92 4.60 -10.34
C VAL A 115 -44.54 3.95 -10.40
N ARG A 116 -44.08 3.49 -11.58
CA ARG A 116 -42.73 2.92 -11.74
C ARG A 116 -41.63 3.90 -11.39
N VAL A 117 -41.71 5.14 -11.87
CA VAL A 117 -40.74 6.21 -11.54
C VAL A 117 -40.70 6.49 -10.03
N ALA A 118 -41.87 6.56 -9.38
CA ALA A 118 -41.95 6.74 -7.92
C ALA A 118 -41.35 5.54 -7.17
N ALA A 119 -41.60 4.31 -7.63
CA ALA A 119 -41.05 3.09 -7.05
C ALA A 119 -39.52 3.05 -7.14
N THR A 120 -38.95 3.37 -8.30
CA THR A 120 -37.49 3.47 -8.49
C THR A 120 -36.86 4.52 -7.58
N ARG A 121 -37.56 5.64 -7.32
CA ARG A 121 -37.09 6.67 -6.37
C ARG A 121 -37.10 6.18 -4.92
N VAL A 122 -38.11 5.42 -4.51
CA VAL A 122 -38.17 4.80 -3.18
C VAL A 122 -37.07 3.75 -3.06
N LEU A 123 -36.90 2.90 -4.06
CA LEU A 123 -35.83 1.89 -4.10
C LEU A 123 -34.45 2.52 -3.98
N ARG A 124 -34.17 3.62 -4.70
CA ARG A 124 -32.92 4.37 -4.60
C ARG A 124 -32.71 4.94 -3.19
N PHE A 125 -33.75 5.48 -2.56
CA PHE A 125 -33.67 5.99 -1.19
C PHE A 125 -33.33 4.86 -0.21
N ILE A 126 -34.02 3.71 -0.31
CA ILE A 126 -33.69 2.53 0.50
C ILE A 126 -32.24 2.11 0.26
N ALA A 127 -31.79 2.11 -1.00
CA ALA A 127 -30.45 1.67 -1.37
C ALA A 127 -29.32 2.54 -0.78
N GLN A 128 -29.57 3.85 -0.66
CA GLN A 128 -28.64 4.80 -0.04
C GLN A 128 -28.53 4.62 1.49
N CYS A 129 -29.53 4.03 2.13
CA CYS A 129 -29.60 3.87 3.58
C CYS A 129 -29.23 2.47 4.08
N VAL A 130 -29.27 1.45 3.22
CA VAL A 130 -29.11 0.04 3.63
C VAL A 130 -27.87 -0.57 2.96
N PRO A 131 -26.88 -1.04 3.74
CA PRO A 131 -25.68 -1.67 3.20
C PRO A 131 -25.98 -3.04 2.58
N ALA A 132 -25.10 -3.49 1.68
CA ALA A 132 -25.31 -4.66 0.84
C ALA A 132 -25.56 -5.95 1.64
N GLU A 133 -24.89 -6.14 2.78
CA GLU A 133 -25.00 -7.35 3.60
C GLU A 133 -26.43 -7.57 4.12
N ARG A 134 -27.15 -6.47 4.42
CA ARG A 134 -28.53 -6.54 4.90
C ARG A 134 -29.54 -6.78 3.77
N VAL A 135 -29.20 -6.39 2.54
CA VAL A 135 -30.05 -6.62 1.36
C VAL A 135 -29.80 -8.00 0.74
N ALA A 136 -28.62 -8.58 0.92
CA ALA A 136 -28.19 -9.84 0.30
C ALA A 136 -29.24 -10.97 0.37
N PRO A 137 -29.93 -11.25 1.50
CA PRO A 137 -30.95 -12.31 1.57
C PRO A 137 -32.17 -12.06 0.67
N PHE A 138 -32.49 -10.80 0.39
CA PHE A 138 -33.64 -10.38 -0.42
C PHE A 138 -33.27 -10.05 -1.87
N PHE A 139 -31.98 -9.93 -2.17
CA PHE A 139 -31.50 -9.57 -3.50
C PHE A 139 -31.94 -10.55 -4.61
N PRO A 140 -32.09 -11.87 -4.35
CA PRO A 140 -32.64 -12.77 -5.37
C PRO A 140 -34.03 -12.38 -5.88
N LEU A 141 -34.90 -11.87 -5.00
CA LEU A 141 -36.22 -11.35 -5.35
C LEU A 141 -36.12 -10.07 -6.18
N LEU A 142 -35.29 -9.12 -5.74
CA LEU A 142 -35.06 -7.85 -6.45
C LEU A 142 -34.53 -8.09 -7.87
N SER A 143 -33.55 -9.00 -7.99
CA SER A 143 -32.97 -9.41 -9.27
C SER A 143 -34.00 -10.09 -10.18
N ALA A 144 -34.91 -10.92 -9.63
CA ALA A 144 -35.97 -11.55 -10.41
C ALA A 144 -36.96 -10.50 -10.97
N HIS A 145 -37.40 -9.54 -10.15
CA HIS A 145 -38.29 -8.46 -10.61
C HIS A 145 -37.61 -7.58 -11.68
N LEU A 146 -36.32 -7.28 -11.53
CA LEU A 146 -35.55 -6.60 -12.58
C LEU A 146 -35.52 -7.43 -13.87
N SER A 147 -35.22 -8.73 -13.78
CA SER A 147 -35.22 -9.61 -14.96
C SER A 147 -36.57 -9.63 -15.67
N CYS A 148 -37.68 -9.72 -14.92
CA CYS A 148 -39.02 -9.64 -15.48
C CYS A 148 -39.31 -8.29 -16.15
N ALA A 149 -38.82 -7.18 -15.58
CA ALA A 149 -39.00 -5.86 -16.16
C ALA A 149 -38.20 -5.68 -17.47
N MET A 150 -36.97 -6.20 -17.53
CA MET A 150 -36.11 -6.15 -18.72
C MET A 150 -36.66 -6.95 -19.90
N THR A 151 -37.34 -8.07 -19.64
CA THR A 151 -37.93 -8.95 -20.66
C THR A 151 -39.44 -8.73 -20.84
N HIS A 152 -39.98 -7.66 -20.26
CA HIS A 152 -41.41 -7.37 -20.30
C HIS A 152 -41.89 -7.06 -21.73
N ILE A 153 -43.12 -7.42 -22.09
CA ILE A 153 -43.66 -7.24 -23.45
C ILE A 153 -43.80 -5.74 -23.82
N GLU A 154 -44.10 -4.89 -22.84
CA GLU A 154 -44.21 -3.43 -23.03
C GLU A 154 -42.84 -2.72 -22.99
N ALA A 155 -42.48 -2.05 -24.08
CA ALA A 155 -41.20 -1.34 -24.22
C ALA A 155 -40.96 -0.27 -23.14
N GLY A 156 -42.00 0.44 -22.70
CA GLY A 156 -41.86 1.46 -21.64
C GLY A 156 -41.47 0.87 -20.27
N ILE A 157 -41.83 -0.38 -19.99
CA ILE A 157 -41.40 -1.08 -18.78
C ILE A 157 -39.95 -1.55 -18.92
N GLN A 158 -39.57 -2.03 -20.11
CA GLN A 158 -38.17 -2.37 -20.41
C GLN A 158 -37.25 -1.14 -20.27
N GLU A 159 -37.67 0.02 -20.77
CA GLU A 159 -36.91 1.28 -20.63
C GLU A 159 -36.77 1.68 -19.15
N ASP A 160 -37.86 1.69 -18.39
CA ASP A 160 -37.82 2.04 -16.97
C ASP A 160 -37.00 1.05 -16.12
N SER A 161 -36.91 -0.22 -16.53
CA SER A 161 -36.09 -1.24 -15.87
C SER A 161 -34.60 -0.89 -15.86
N MET A 162 -34.13 -0.14 -16.85
CA MET A 162 -32.74 0.32 -16.92
C MET A 162 -32.39 1.30 -15.80
N ASN A 163 -33.37 2.10 -15.34
CA ASN A 163 -33.19 2.99 -14.19
C ASN A 163 -33.12 2.21 -12.86
N VAL A 164 -33.81 1.07 -12.77
CA VAL A 164 -33.72 0.15 -11.63
C VAL A 164 -32.34 -0.52 -11.60
N LEU A 165 -31.87 -1.00 -12.75
CA LEU A 165 -30.53 -1.55 -12.90
C LEU A 165 -29.45 -0.54 -12.49
N ASP A 166 -29.59 0.73 -12.87
CA ASP A 166 -28.65 1.78 -12.46
C ASP A 166 -28.57 1.93 -10.93
N VAL A 167 -29.70 1.80 -10.21
CA VAL A 167 -29.72 1.81 -8.73
C VAL A 167 -28.91 0.64 -8.17
N PHE A 168 -29.06 -0.56 -8.73
CA PHE A 168 -28.32 -1.73 -8.26
C PHE A 168 -26.84 -1.68 -8.61
N LEU A 169 -26.46 -1.17 -9.78
CA LEU A 169 -25.05 -0.97 -10.14
C LEU A 169 -24.37 0.07 -9.25
N GLU A 170 -25.10 1.09 -8.81
CA GLU A 170 -24.55 2.17 -7.96
C GLU A 170 -24.39 1.75 -6.49
N HIS A 171 -25.32 0.97 -5.95
CA HIS A 171 -25.35 0.64 -4.51
C HIS A 171 -25.04 -0.83 -4.19
N TYR A 172 -25.28 -1.76 -5.11
CA TYR A 172 -25.18 -3.21 -4.89
C TYR A 172 -24.45 -3.97 -6.03
N PRO A 173 -23.28 -3.50 -6.52
CA PRO A 173 -22.58 -4.12 -7.65
C PRO A 173 -22.20 -5.59 -7.38
N ALA A 174 -21.71 -5.90 -6.16
CA ALA A 174 -21.36 -7.26 -5.72
C ALA A 174 -22.51 -8.25 -5.81
N LEU A 175 -23.68 -7.86 -5.29
CA LEU A 175 -24.86 -8.71 -5.27
C LEU A 175 -25.39 -8.97 -6.69
N LEU A 176 -25.29 -7.96 -7.57
CA LEU A 176 -25.68 -8.08 -8.97
C LEU A 176 -24.72 -9.00 -9.75
N ALA A 177 -23.42 -8.90 -9.46
CA ALA A 177 -22.37 -9.72 -10.09
C ALA A 177 -22.45 -11.21 -9.73
N ALA A 178 -23.09 -11.57 -8.61
CA ALA A 178 -23.14 -12.94 -8.10
C ALA A 178 -23.90 -13.93 -9.00
N ARG A 179 -24.84 -13.47 -9.84
CA ARG A 179 -25.62 -14.35 -10.75
C ARG A 179 -25.72 -13.76 -12.16
N PRO A 180 -24.63 -13.78 -12.94
CA PRO A 180 -24.54 -12.94 -14.13
C PRO A 180 -25.27 -13.49 -15.36
N ALA A 181 -25.42 -14.81 -15.48
CA ALA A 181 -25.94 -15.46 -16.69
C ALA A 181 -27.33 -14.94 -17.12
N VAL A 182 -28.27 -14.83 -16.18
CA VAL A 182 -29.65 -14.39 -16.45
C VAL A 182 -29.70 -12.94 -16.92
N LEU A 183 -28.91 -12.05 -16.31
CA LEU A 183 -28.89 -10.65 -16.71
C LEU A 183 -28.22 -10.48 -18.08
N LEU A 184 -27.17 -11.26 -18.37
CA LEU A 184 -26.51 -11.25 -19.68
C LEU A 184 -27.46 -11.66 -20.82
N THR A 185 -28.28 -12.69 -20.61
CA THR A 185 -29.30 -13.08 -21.61
C THR A 185 -30.32 -11.97 -21.81
N ASN A 186 -30.76 -11.31 -20.73
CA ASN A 186 -31.70 -10.19 -20.84
C ASN A 186 -31.10 -9.01 -21.62
N PHE A 187 -29.82 -8.69 -21.42
CA PHE A 187 -29.15 -7.66 -22.22
C PHE A 187 -29.11 -7.99 -23.71
N LEU A 188 -28.91 -9.26 -24.09
CA LEU A 188 -28.94 -9.69 -25.50
C LEU A 188 -30.34 -9.47 -26.11
N GLU A 189 -31.39 -9.86 -25.41
CA GLU A 189 -32.78 -9.70 -25.88
C GLU A 189 -33.20 -8.23 -26.04
N MET A 190 -32.58 -7.32 -25.29
CA MET A 190 -32.89 -5.88 -25.41
C MET A 190 -32.25 -5.19 -26.62
N ILE A 191 -31.16 -5.76 -27.18
CA ILE A 191 -30.48 -5.22 -28.37
C ILE A 191 -30.70 -6.07 -29.62
N SER A 192 -31.26 -7.28 -29.48
CA SER A 192 -31.39 -8.24 -30.57
C SER A 192 -32.61 -9.14 -30.40
N HIS A 193 -33.06 -9.74 -31.51
CA HIS A 193 -34.11 -10.74 -31.51
C HIS A 193 -33.59 -12.05 -32.11
N ARG A 194 -34.11 -13.17 -31.62
CA ARG A 194 -33.77 -14.51 -32.10
C ARG A 194 -34.53 -14.79 -33.41
N GLN A 195 -33.80 -15.11 -34.48
CA GLN A 195 -34.42 -15.44 -35.76
C GLN A 195 -35.02 -16.85 -35.70
N ASN A 196 -36.34 -16.96 -35.88
CA ASN A 196 -36.98 -18.27 -36.11
C ASN A 196 -36.72 -18.67 -37.57
N SER A 197 -35.87 -19.67 -37.79
CA SER A 197 -35.65 -20.29 -39.09
C SER A 197 -36.84 -21.16 -39.51
N GLY A 198 -37.98 -20.53 -39.78
CA GLY A 198 -39.12 -21.15 -40.44
C GLY A 198 -38.97 -21.08 -41.96
N GLY A 199 -38.18 -21.98 -42.54
CA GLY A 199 -38.05 -22.08 -44.00
C GLY A 199 -37.04 -23.14 -44.45
N ALA A 200 -37.50 -24.12 -45.21
CA ALA A 200 -36.74 -25.30 -45.61
C ALA A 200 -35.57 -25.01 -46.59
N LYS A 201 -34.43 -25.68 -46.32
CA LYS A 201 -33.33 -26.08 -47.21
C LYS A 201 -32.47 -24.99 -47.90
N LYS A 202 -31.20 -24.90 -47.48
CA LYS A 202 -30.05 -25.61 -48.08
C LYS A 202 -28.85 -25.55 -47.14
N ALA A 203 -28.28 -26.72 -46.85
CA ALA A 203 -27.02 -26.86 -46.15
C ALA A 203 -25.88 -26.43 -47.08
N GLN A 204 -25.10 -25.42 -46.68
CA GLN A 204 -23.63 -25.34 -46.73
C GLN A 204 -23.21 -23.90 -46.37
N ASP A 205 -23.12 -23.57 -45.08
CA ASP A 205 -22.20 -22.56 -44.53
C ASP A 205 -22.33 -22.53 -43.00
N SER A 206 -21.25 -22.84 -42.29
CA SER A 206 -21.21 -23.11 -40.85
C SER A 206 -21.28 -21.85 -39.94
N LYS A 207 -21.84 -20.74 -40.42
CA LYS A 207 -22.13 -19.54 -39.62
C LYS A 207 -23.62 -19.19 -39.69
N THR A 208 -24.49 -20.07 -39.23
CA THR A 208 -25.93 -19.77 -39.15
C THR A 208 -26.20 -18.77 -38.00
N ARG A 209 -26.29 -17.48 -38.33
CA ARG A 209 -26.62 -16.37 -37.40
C ARG A 209 -27.96 -16.65 -36.72
N THR A 210 -27.94 -16.79 -35.39
CA THR A 210 -29.15 -17.08 -34.59
C THR A 210 -29.84 -15.81 -34.07
N TRP A 211 -29.12 -14.69 -34.03
CA TRP A 211 -29.58 -13.40 -33.49
C TRP A 211 -29.31 -12.26 -34.47
N ALA A 212 -30.20 -11.28 -34.53
CA ALA A 212 -30.06 -10.07 -35.34
C ALA A 212 -30.47 -8.83 -34.55
N LEU A 213 -29.85 -7.67 -34.83
CA LEU A 213 -30.16 -6.42 -34.14
C LEU A 213 -31.65 -6.07 -34.23
N SER A 214 -32.23 -5.67 -33.09
CA SER A 214 -33.60 -5.16 -33.03
C SER A 214 -33.64 -3.70 -33.51
N ILE A 215 -34.78 -3.29 -34.09
CA ILE A 215 -35.08 -1.90 -34.41
C ILE A 215 -35.91 -1.36 -33.24
N ASN A 216 -35.55 -0.20 -32.70
CA ASN A 216 -36.26 0.38 -31.55
C ASN A 216 -37.76 0.60 -31.89
N PRO A 217 -38.70 0.04 -31.13
CA PRO A 217 -40.14 0.23 -31.39
C PRO A 217 -40.66 1.63 -31.03
N ASP A 218 -39.96 2.38 -30.16
CA ASP A 218 -40.41 3.72 -29.72
C ASP A 218 -39.78 4.85 -30.57
N ARG A 219 -40.57 5.89 -30.88
CA ARG A 219 -40.19 7.00 -31.77
C ARG A 219 -39.37 8.10 -31.08
N ALA A 220 -39.20 8.03 -29.76
CA ALA A 220 -38.56 9.09 -28.97
C ALA A 220 -37.02 9.11 -29.07
N VAL A 221 -36.39 7.95 -29.29
CA VAL A 221 -34.92 7.77 -29.29
C VAL A 221 -34.50 6.95 -30.51
N THR A 222 -33.39 7.29 -31.17
CA THR A 222 -32.91 6.51 -32.32
C THR A 222 -32.46 5.11 -31.90
N SER A 223 -32.53 4.13 -32.81
CA SER A 223 -32.05 2.76 -32.53
C SER A 223 -30.59 2.75 -32.06
N GLN A 224 -29.74 3.63 -32.61
CA GLN A 224 -28.34 3.77 -32.18
C GLN A 224 -28.20 4.29 -30.74
N GLN A 225 -28.98 5.31 -30.37
CA GLN A 225 -28.98 5.86 -29.01
C GLN A 225 -29.51 4.87 -27.97
N TRP A 226 -30.57 4.12 -28.32
CA TRP A 226 -31.06 3.02 -27.47
C TRP A 226 -29.98 1.96 -27.25
N ARG A 227 -29.34 1.47 -28.32
CA ARG A 227 -28.28 0.46 -28.21
C ARG A 227 -27.10 0.98 -27.41
N LEU A 228 -26.67 2.23 -27.62
CA LEU A 228 -25.62 2.84 -26.79
C LEU A 228 -26.01 2.84 -25.31
N SER A 229 -27.25 3.21 -24.98
CA SER A 229 -27.79 3.23 -23.61
C SER A 229 -27.76 1.84 -22.96
N VAL A 230 -28.12 0.79 -23.70
CA VAL A 230 -28.09 -0.60 -23.21
C VAL A 230 -26.65 -1.11 -23.09
N LEU A 231 -25.80 -0.87 -24.09
CA LEU A 231 -24.40 -1.30 -24.10
C LEU A 231 -23.58 -0.63 -22.98
N LEU A 232 -23.86 0.64 -22.64
CA LEU A 232 -23.23 1.33 -21.51
C LEU A 232 -23.51 0.61 -20.18
N ARG A 233 -24.75 0.18 -19.97
CA ARG A 233 -25.16 -0.55 -18.76
C ARG A 233 -24.64 -1.98 -18.74
N LEU A 234 -24.62 -2.67 -19.88
CA LEU A 234 -23.95 -3.96 -20.02
C LEU A 234 -22.46 -3.84 -19.68
N GLY A 235 -21.79 -2.79 -20.15
CA GLY A 235 -20.38 -2.53 -19.81
C GLY A 235 -20.16 -2.33 -18.31
N ARG A 236 -20.98 -1.50 -17.65
CA ARG A 236 -20.91 -1.31 -16.19
C ARG A 236 -21.17 -2.61 -15.43
N PHE A 237 -22.14 -3.40 -15.89
CA PHE A 237 -22.45 -4.69 -15.31
C PHE A 237 -21.29 -5.68 -15.43
N LEU A 238 -20.72 -5.82 -16.64
CA LEU A 238 -19.54 -6.66 -16.86
C LEU A 238 -18.34 -6.19 -16.06
N GLN A 239 -18.16 -4.87 -15.88
CA GLN A 239 -17.12 -4.31 -15.04
C GLN A 239 -17.29 -4.74 -13.56
N ALA A 240 -18.50 -4.65 -13.01
CA ALA A 240 -18.79 -5.15 -11.67
C ALA A 240 -18.48 -6.66 -11.54
N VAL A 241 -18.83 -7.47 -12.55
CA VAL A 241 -18.50 -8.91 -12.57
C VAL A 241 -16.99 -9.17 -12.56
N VAL A 242 -16.19 -8.32 -13.20
CA VAL A 242 -14.72 -8.43 -13.22
C VAL A 242 -14.11 -7.99 -11.89
N GLU A 243 -14.58 -6.89 -11.30
CA GLU A 243 -14.05 -6.31 -10.05
C GLU A 243 -14.31 -7.18 -8.81
N GLU A 244 -15.43 -7.91 -8.79
CA GLU A 244 -15.84 -8.78 -7.67
C GLU A 244 -15.15 -10.16 -7.69
N ARG A 245 -14.37 -10.47 -8.73
CA ARG A 245 -13.59 -11.72 -8.79
C ARG A 245 -12.23 -11.50 -8.14
N PRO A 246 -11.72 -12.44 -7.32
CA PRO A 246 -10.42 -12.29 -6.66
C PRO A 246 -9.31 -12.23 -7.72
N MET A 247 -8.78 -11.04 -7.97
CA MET A 247 -7.71 -10.81 -8.93
C MET A 247 -6.38 -11.34 -8.35
N GLU A 248 -5.69 -12.22 -9.08
CA GLU A 248 -4.25 -12.40 -8.86
C GLU A 248 -3.56 -11.08 -9.23
N GLU A 249 -2.69 -10.54 -8.35
CA GLU A 249 -1.92 -9.32 -8.63
C GLU A 249 -0.99 -9.53 -9.82
N SER A 250 -1.51 -9.20 -10.99
CA SER A 250 -0.96 -9.69 -12.24
C SER A 250 -1.52 -8.86 -13.40
N ASP A 251 -1.38 -7.53 -13.31
CA ASP A 251 -1.30 -6.63 -14.47
C ASP A 251 -1.02 -5.19 -13.97
N MET A 252 -0.70 -4.27 -14.89
CA MET A 252 -0.44 -2.84 -14.63
C MET A 252 -1.60 -2.05 -13.98
N SER A 253 -2.64 -2.71 -13.45
CA SER A 253 -3.67 -2.09 -12.63
C SER A 253 -3.09 -1.74 -11.27
N VAL A 254 -2.73 -0.46 -11.10
CA VAL A 254 -2.59 0.17 -9.79
C VAL A 254 -3.96 0.08 -9.11
N PRO A 255 -4.07 -0.29 -7.81
CA PRO A 255 -5.31 -0.11 -7.07
C PRO A 255 -5.69 1.36 -7.16
N ASN A 256 -6.94 1.65 -7.50
CA ASN A 256 -7.46 3.00 -7.51
C ASN A 256 -7.47 3.50 -6.04
N GLU A 257 -6.35 4.02 -5.53
CA GLU A 257 -6.32 4.77 -4.26
C GLU A 257 -7.02 6.11 -4.53
N GLY A 258 -8.35 6.04 -4.47
CA GLY A 258 -9.24 7.18 -4.40
C GLY A 258 -8.94 7.99 -3.15
N VAL A 259 -8.83 9.29 -3.37
CA VAL A 259 -8.73 10.35 -2.38
C VAL A 259 -9.95 10.30 -1.43
N PHE A 260 -9.67 10.29 -0.12
CA PHE A 260 -10.55 10.31 1.08
C PHE A 260 -11.23 9.01 1.55
N GLY A 261 -10.83 8.57 2.76
CA GLY A 261 -11.76 8.24 3.85
C GLY A 261 -12.17 6.78 4.08
N SER A 262 -11.61 6.19 5.14
CA SER A 262 -12.14 5.08 5.97
C SER A 262 -12.49 3.74 5.31
N SER A 263 -11.55 2.81 5.33
CA SER A 263 -11.58 1.63 6.22
C SER A 263 -10.33 0.80 5.96
N GLY A 264 -9.33 0.98 6.83
CA GLY A 264 -8.28 -0.01 6.97
C GLY A 264 -8.83 -1.16 7.80
N GLU A 265 -8.73 -2.38 7.28
CA GLU A 265 -8.30 -3.57 8.02
C GLU A 265 -8.30 -4.76 7.04
N GLY A 266 -7.13 -5.37 6.86
CA GLY A 266 -6.96 -6.52 5.97
C GLY A 266 -5.77 -6.45 5.00
N ARG A 267 -4.90 -5.44 5.07
CA ARG A 267 -3.59 -5.52 4.40
C ARG A 267 -2.66 -6.39 5.24
N LEU A 268 -2.37 -7.59 4.75
CA LEU A 268 -1.30 -8.46 5.23
C LEU A 268 0.02 -7.68 5.29
N THR A 269 0.49 -7.36 6.50
CA THR A 269 1.80 -6.76 6.73
C THR A 269 2.88 -7.82 6.52
N PRO A 270 3.83 -7.62 5.58
CA PRO A 270 5.00 -8.50 5.49
C PRO A 270 5.77 -8.46 6.80
N LEU A 271 6.08 -9.63 7.36
CA LEU A 271 6.91 -9.73 8.55
C LEU A 271 8.36 -9.37 8.16
N HIS A 272 8.86 -8.25 8.65
CA HIS A 272 10.28 -7.92 8.55
C HIS A 272 11.02 -8.62 9.69
N LEU A 273 11.86 -9.61 9.36
CA LEU A 273 12.74 -10.27 10.33
C LEU A 273 14.13 -9.61 10.26
N SER A 274 14.63 -9.12 11.38
CA SER A 274 16.02 -8.66 11.51
C SER A 274 16.95 -9.82 11.88
N TRP A 275 18.22 -9.75 11.45
CA TRP A 275 19.24 -10.76 11.81
C TRP A 275 19.49 -10.86 13.32
N GLU A 276 19.24 -9.77 14.07
CA GLU A 276 19.38 -9.72 15.53
C GLU A 276 18.26 -10.51 16.23
N GLU A 277 17.02 -10.44 15.73
CA GLU A 277 15.88 -11.20 16.27
C GLU A 277 16.01 -12.72 16.05
N LEU A 278 16.69 -13.14 14.98
CA LEU A 278 16.93 -14.55 14.67
C LEU A 278 18.05 -15.17 15.52
N MET A 279 19.03 -14.38 15.95
CA MET A 279 20.17 -14.86 16.74
C MET A 279 19.89 -14.90 18.25
N TYR A 280 19.01 -14.04 18.75
CA TYR A 280 18.78 -13.87 20.20
C TYR A 280 17.32 -14.06 20.67
N GLY A 281 16.37 -14.35 19.76
CA GLY A 281 14.96 -14.58 20.10
C GLY A 281 14.62 -16.03 20.46
N LYS A 282 13.77 -16.24 21.49
CA LYS A 282 13.15 -17.54 21.85
C LYS A 282 12.08 -18.04 20.85
N ILE A 283 11.93 -17.40 19.69
CA ILE A 283 10.98 -17.80 18.65
C ILE A 283 11.71 -18.74 17.70
N GLY A 284 11.65 -20.05 17.98
CA GLY A 284 12.15 -21.06 17.07
C GLY A 284 11.30 -21.13 15.81
N VAL A 285 11.76 -20.51 14.72
CA VAL A 285 11.19 -20.76 13.38
C VAL A 285 11.74 -22.09 12.88
N LYS A 286 10.89 -23.13 12.84
CA LYS A 286 11.23 -24.41 12.20
C LYS A 286 10.80 -24.39 10.74
N LEU A 287 11.78 -24.39 9.83
CA LEU A 287 11.55 -24.68 8.42
C LEU A 287 11.42 -26.20 8.27
N TYR A 288 10.25 -26.70 7.87
CA TYR A 288 10.09 -28.12 7.57
C TYR A 288 10.62 -28.41 6.16
N GLU A 289 11.76 -29.09 6.07
CA GLU A 289 12.15 -29.75 4.82
C GLU A 289 11.19 -30.90 4.53
N HIS A 290 10.90 -31.10 3.23
CA HIS A 290 10.00 -32.12 2.64
C HIS A 290 8.58 -31.67 2.25
N SER A 291 8.44 -30.47 1.69
CA SER A 291 7.45 -30.27 0.61
C SER A 291 8.14 -30.64 -0.71
N GLY A 292 7.67 -31.69 -1.39
CA GLY A 292 8.32 -32.27 -2.57
C GLY A 292 8.65 -31.25 -3.68
N ALA A 293 9.76 -31.53 -4.37
CA ALA A 293 10.39 -30.78 -5.47
C ALA A 293 10.97 -29.39 -5.10
N LYS A 294 12.32 -29.35 -5.00
CA LYS A 294 13.23 -28.19 -4.92
C LYS A 294 12.57 -26.79 -4.79
N PRO A 295 12.75 -26.08 -3.67
CA PRO A 295 12.24 -24.73 -3.52
C PRO A 295 12.97 -23.78 -4.49
N THR A 296 12.22 -23.10 -5.35
CA THR A 296 12.70 -21.89 -6.02
C THR A 296 12.53 -20.69 -5.06
N GLN A 297 13.49 -19.75 -5.08
CA GLN A 297 13.58 -18.58 -4.19
C GLN A 297 12.38 -17.58 -4.23
N ARG A 298 11.22 -17.97 -4.77
CA ARG A 298 10.01 -17.13 -4.90
C ARG A 298 8.70 -17.87 -4.64
N SER A 299 8.66 -18.77 -3.66
CA SER A 299 7.39 -19.39 -3.24
C SER A 299 6.76 -18.59 -2.09
N THR A 300 5.70 -17.83 -2.39
CA THR A 300 4.78 -17.27 -1.39
C THR A 300 3.64 -18.26 -1.16
N PHE A 301 3.38 -18.62 0.10
CA PHE A 301 2.24 -19.47 0.47
C PHE A 301 1.03 -18.61 0.83
N LYS A 302 -0.16 -19.04 0.40
CA LYS A 302 -1.44 -18.40 0.69
C LYS A 302 -2.35 -19.42 1.37
N LEU A 303 -2.76 -19.16 2.61
CA LEU A 303 -3.78 -19.96 3.30
C LEU A 303 -5.16 -19.53 2.82
N ARG A 304 -6.01 -20.49 2.43
CA ARG A 304 -7.43 -20.26 2.11
C ARG A 304 -8.30 -20.82 3.23
N PRO A 305 -9.39 -20.15 3.62
CA PRO A 305 -10.47 -20.80 4.34
C PRO A 305 -11.19 -21.77 3.39
N GLU A 306 -11.44 -23.00 3.82
CA GLU A 306 -12.40 -23.89 3.17
C GLU A 306 -13.79 -23.27 3.30
N GLN A 307 -14.44 -23.02 2.16
CA GLN A 307 -15.88 -22.81 2.10
C GLN A 307 -16.44 -23.89 1.19
N ASP A 308 -17.19 -24.82 1.77
CA ASP A 308 -17.83 -25.92 1.06
C ASP A 308 -18.75 -25.39 -0.06
N PRO A 309 -18.66 -25.93 -1.29
CA PRO A 309 -19.61 -25.64 -2.35
C PRO A 309 -20.91 -26.41 -2.07
N GLY A 310 -21.81 -25.79 -1.32
CA GLY A 310 -23.20 -26.24 -1.23
C GLY A 310 -23.86 -26.25 -2.61
N ALA A 311 -24.41 -27.41 -2.98
CA ALA A 311 -24.98 -27.70 -4.28
C ALA A 311 -26.12 -26.73 -4.69
N ALA A 312 -25.80 -25.80 -5.58
CA ALA A 312 -26.73 -25.30 -6.58
C ALA A 312 -25.97 -25.30 -7.91
N VAL A 313 -26.48 -26.05 -8.89
CA VAL A 313 -25.96 -26.07 -10.26
C VAL A 313 -26.15 -24.67 -10.85
N SER A 314 -25.17 -23.81 -10.64
CA SER A 314 -25.07 -22.47 -11.20
C SER A 314 -24.34 -22.60 -12.53
N GLU A 315 -25.04 -22.35 -13.65
CA GLU A 315 -24.40 -22.01 -14.93
C GLU A 315 -23.71 -20.63 -14.80
N GLY A 316 -22.67 -20.55 -13.98
CA GLY A 316 -21.86 -19.35 -13.79
C GLY A 316 -20.92 -19.11 -14.98
N LEU A 317 -20.47 -17.86 -15.14
CA LEU A 317 -19.39 -17.49 -16.09
C LEU A 317 -18.01 -17.92 -15.55
N ASP A 318 -17.92 -19.14 -15.03
CA ASP A 318 -16.76 -19.58 -14.24
C ASP A 318 -15.76 -20.35 -15.10
N THR A 319 -16.19 -20.79 -16.29
CA THR A 319 -15.39 -21.55 -17.25
C THR A 319 -15.13 -20.75 -18.52
N ALA A 320 -13.98 -20.95 -19.15
CA ALA A 320 -13.66 -20.32 -20.43
C ALA A 320 -14.70 -20.64 -21.52
N GLU A 321 -15.28 -21.84 -21.52
CA GLU A 321 -16.27 -22.27 -22.49
C GLU A 321 -17.60 -21.51 -22.40
N THR A 322 -18.10 -21.24 -21.19
CA THR A 322 -19.35 -20.48 -21.00
C THR A 322 -19.18 -19.04 -21.50
N ILE A 323 -18.02 -18.43 -21.22
CA ILE A 323 -17.65 -17.11 -21.74
C ILE A 323 -17.54 -17.15 -23.27
N GLN A 324 -16.93 -18.18 -23.86
CA GLN A 324 -16.85 -18.34 -25.31
C GLN A 324 -18.23 -18.48 -25.97
N ARG A 325 -19.15 -19.28 -25.41
CA ARG A 325 -20.53 -19.42 -25.93
C ARG A 325 -21.28 -18.09 -25.90
N PHE A 326 -21.14 -17.33 -24.82
CA PHE A 326 -21.74 -16.00 -24.71
C PHE A 326 -21.10 -15.01 -25.70
N ALA A 327 -19.78 -14.96 -25.77
CA ALA A 327 -19.04 -14.10 -26.69
C ALA A 327 -19.37 -14.42 -28.16
N ALA A 328 -19.54 -15.71 -28.49
CA ALA A 328 -19.94 -16.16 -29.84
C ALA A 328 -21.27 -15.56 -30.30
N THR A 329 -22.15 -15.23 -29.35
CA THR A 329 -23.45 -14.59 -29.61
C THR A 329 -23.33 -13.07 -29.61
N LEU A 330 -22.60 -12.48 -28.66
CA LEU A 330 -22.51 -11.03 -28.48
C LEU A 330 -21.60 -10.34 -29.51
N VAL A 331 -20.43 -10.92 -29.84
CA VAL A 331 -19.42 -10.28 -30.71
C VAL A 331 -19.95 -9.97 -32.11
N PRO A 332 -20.69 -10.87 -32.81
CA PRO A 332 -21.31 -10.53 -34.09
C PRO A 332 -22.28 -9.35 -34.01
N LEU A 333 -23.07 -9.25 -32.93
CA LEU A 333 -23.99 -8.13 -32.71
C LEU A 333 -23.22 -6.82 -32.48
N LEU A 334 -22.13 -6.86 -31.70
CA LEU A 334 -21.27 -5.69 -31.50
C LEU A 334 -20.62 -5.22 -32.81
N LEU A 335 -20.25 -6.14 -33.70
CA LEU A 335 -19.74 -5.81 -35.04
C LEU A 335 -20.81 -5.19 -35.92
N GLU A 336 -22.05 -5.66 -35.87
CA GLU A 336 -23.18 -5.03 -36.57
C GLU A 336 -23.42 -3.61 -36.06
N VAL A 337 -23.38 -3.39 -34.74
CA VAL A 337 -23.50 -2.06 -34.12
C VAL A 337 -22.35 -1.14 -34.55
N TRP A 338 -21.13 -1.67 -34.65
CA TRP A 338 -19.97 -0.94 -35.17
C TRP A 338 -20.16 -0.53 -36.63
N VAL A 339 -20.60 -1.47 -37.48
CA VAL A 339 -20.85 -1.20 -38.90
C VAL A 339 -21.95 -0.16 -39.07
N GLU A 340 -23.07 -0.28 -38.36
CA GLU A 340 -24.18 0.69 -38.38
C GLU A 340 -23.72 2.10 -37.97
N ALA A 341 -22.84 2.20 -36.97
CA ALA A 341 -22.26 3.48 -36.55
C ALA A 341 -21.32 4.07 -37.62
N SER A 342 -20.61 3.22 -38.36
CA SER A 342 -19.66 3.63 -39.40
C SER A 342 -20.29 3.99 -40.76
N THR A 343 -21.46 3.44 -41.09
CA THR A 343 -22.12 3.64 -42.40
C THR A 343 -23.09 4.81 -42.45
N ASN A 344 -23.51 5.35 -41.30
CA ASN A 344 -24.36 6.55 -41.24
C ASN A 344 -23.64 7.86 -41.63
N ASP A 345 -22.34 7.80 -41.96
CA ASP A 345 -21.49 8.94 -42.26
C ASP A 345 -21.03 8.98 -43.74
N GLY A 346 -21.90 9.46 -44.64
CA GLY A 346 -21.50 10.05 -45.94
C GLY A 346 -22.34 9.67 -47.17
N PRO A 347 -22.61 10.62 -48.11
CA PRO A 347 -23.12 10.28 -49.44
C PRO A 347 -22.05 9.46 -50.18
N TRP A 348 -22.49 8.47 -50.95
CA TRP A 348 -21.68 7.59 -51.81
C TRP A 348 -20.34 8.20 -52.29
N ASN A 349 -19.26 7.44 -52.09
CA ASN A 349 -18.02 7.45 -52.88
C ASN A 349 -16.81 8.36 -52.55
N ASN A 350 -16.66 8.93 -51.34
CA ASN A 350 -15.34 9.51 -50.96
C ASN A 350 -14.62 8.70 -49.88
N THR A 351 -13.59 7.96 -50.29
CA THR A 351 -12.67 7.19 -49.43
C THR A 351 -11.76 8.07 -48.54
N GLU A 352 -11.64 9.37 -48.83
CA GLU A 352 -10.69 10.27 -48.14
C GLU A 352 -11.13 10.73 -46.73
N GLY A 353 -12.41 10.54 -46.36
CA GLY A 353 -12.97 10.96 -45.07
C GLY A 353 -13.37 9.83 -44.11
N ALA A 354 -13.14 8.57 -44.47
CA ALA A 354 -13.69 7.40 -43.76
C ALA A 354 -13.13 7.16 -42.34
N HIS A 355 -12.09 7.91 -41.96
CA HIS A 355 -11.49 7.90 -40.62
C HIS A 355 -12.09 8.95 -39.68
N LEU A 356 -12.90 9.90 -40.19
CA LEU A 356 -13.51 10.98 -39.41
C LEU A 356 -14.91 10.58 -38.92
N LEU A 357 -15.12 10.59 -37.61
CA LEU A 357 -16.33 10.10 -36.96
C LEU A 357 -17.14 11.23 -36.31
N THR A 358 -18.46 11.04 -36.26
CA THR A 358 -19.36 11.84 -35.42
C THR A 358 -19.22 11.49 -33.92
N PRO A 359 -19.50 12.41 -32.98
CA PRO A 359 -19.43 12.13 -31.54
C PRO A 359 -20.25 10.92 -31.08
N ASP A 360 -21.43 10.71 -31.68
CA ASP A 360 -22.30 9.59 -31.37
C ASP A 360 -21.69 8.26 -31.86
N ALA A 361 -21.15 8.23 -33.08
CA ALA A 361 -20.44 7.06 -33.61
C ALA A 361 -19.20 6.70 -32.78
N MET A 362 -18.40 7.69 -32.37
CA MET A 362 -17.25 7.49 -31.49
C MET A 362 -17.65 6.86 -30.15
N SER A 363 -18.76 7.32 -29.56
CA SER A 363 -19.27 6.80 -28.28
C SER A 363 -19.70 5.34 -28.40
N VAL A 364 -20.40 4.99 -29.48
CA VAL A 364 -20.79 3.60 -29.79
C VAL A 364 -19.56 2.71 -29.97
N MET A 365 -18.61 3.14 -30.81
CA MET A 365 -17.39 2.39 -31.09
C MET A 365 -16.55 2.18 -29.82
N PHE A 366 -16.40 3.21 -28.99
CA PHE A 366 -15.69 3.10 -27.71
C PHE A 366 -16.35 2.09 -26.78
N GLN A 367 -17.68 2.09 -26.71
CA GLN A 367 -18.40 1.16 -25.86
C GLN A 367 -18.30 -0.29 -26.35
N VAL A 368 -18.34 -0.51 -27.67
CA VAL A 368 -18.09 -1.82 -28.28
C VAL A 368 -16.70 -2.35 -27.87
N LEU A 369 -15.65 -1.53 -28.02
CA LEU A 369 -14.29 -1.92 -27.63
C LEU A 369 -14.16 -2.18 -26.13
N SER A 370 -14.82 -1.36 -25.30
CA SER A 370 -14.83 -1.52 -23.84
C SER A 370 -15.46 -2.85 -23.43
N ILE A 371 -16.58 -3.23 -24.04
CA ILE A 371 -17.21 -4.54 -23.80
C ILE A 371 -16.28 -5.68 -24.26
N LEU A 372 -15.66 -5.56 -25.43
CA LEU A 372 -14.68 -6.56 -25.91
C LEU A 372 -13.48 -6.72 -24.96
N GLN A 373 -13.04 -5.65 -24.29
CA GLN A 373 -12.02 -5.74 -23.24
C GLN A 373 -12.52 -6.48 -22.00
N LEU A 374 -13.72 -6.14 -21.53
CA LEU A 374 -14.32 -6.75 -20.34
C LEU A 374 -14.58 -8.25 -20.53
N LEU A 375 -15.10 -8.66 -21.70
CA LEU A 375 -15.32 -10.07 -22.02
C LEU A 375 -14.06 -10.94 -21.86
N ARG A 376 -12.90 -10.38 -22.18
CA ARG A 376 -11.61 -11.09 -22.06
C ARG A 376 -11.12 -11.17 -20.62
N LYS A 377 -11.43 -10.15 -19.82
CA LYS A 377 -11.11 -10.10 -18.38
C LYS A 377 -12.04 -10.96 -17.52
N LEU A 378 -13.15 -11.47 -18.07
CA LEU A 378 -14.04 -12.37 -17.34
C LEU A 378 -13.36 -13.68 -16.95
N ALA A 379 -12.37 -14.18 -17.71
CA ALA A 379 -11.72 -15.45 -17.36
C ALA A 379 -10.81 -15.27 -16.11
N PRO A 380 -11.01 -16.05 -15.03
CA PRO A 380 -10.36 -15.81 -13.73
C PRO A 380 -8.89 -16.24 -13.68
N GLN A 381 -8.45 -17.15 -14.55
CA GLN A 381 -7.09 -17.68 -14.58
C GLN A 381 -6.35 -17.25 -15.86
N ARG A 382 -5.05 -16.99 -15.76
CA ARG A 382 -4.19 -16.59 -16.90
C ARG A 382 -4.24 -17.59 -18.07
N GLU A 383 -4.25 -18.89 -17.77
CA GLU A 383 -4.31 -19.94 -18.80
C GLU A 383 -5.63 -19.88 -19.59
N ASN A 384 -6.74 -19.64 -18.88
CA ASN A 384 -8.06 -19.46 -19.50
C ASN A 384 -8.15 -18.16 -20.32
N GLN A 385 -7.46 -17.10 -19.89
CA GLN A 385 -7.35 -15.85 -20.66
C GLN A 385 -6.54 -16.05 -21.95
N ASP A 386 -5.39 -16.73 -21.90
CA ASP A 386 -4.59 -17.03 -23.09
C ASP A 386 -5.37 -17.92 -24.09
N ALA A 387 -6.08 -18.94 -23.61
CA ALA A 387 -6.94 -19.79 -24.44
C ALA A 387 -8.09 -19.01 -25.10
N LEU A 388 -8.68 -18.07 -24.37
CA LEU A 388 -9.75 -17.21 -24.84
C LEU A 388 -9.25 -16.17 -25.85
N ASP A 389 -8.09 -15.53 -25.61
CA ASP A 389 -7.43 -14.63 -26.57
C ASP A 389 -7.09 -15.39 -27.88
N ALA A 390 -6.62 -16.64 -27.78
CA ALA A 390 -6.37 -17.49 -28.94
C ALA A 390 -7.64 -17.84 -29.73
N TRP A 391 -8.76 -18.11 -29.03
CA TRP A 391 -10.06 -18.34 -29.64
C TRP A 391 -10.58 -17.07 -30.36
N PHE A 392 -10.55 -15.91 -29.69
CA PHE A 392 -10.94 -14.63 -30.30
C PHE A 392 -10.14 -14.32 -31.57
N ARG A 393 -8.83 -14.60 -31.54
CA ARG A 393 -7.96 -14.45 -32.70
C ARG A 393 -8.41 -15.37 -33.85
N LYS A 394 -8.64 -16.65 -33.57
CA LYS A 394 -9.03 -17.63 -34.58
C LYS A 394 -10.37 -17.27 -35.25
N GLU A 395 -11.35 -16.86 -34.48
CA GLU A 395 -12.73 -16.67 -34.97
C GLU A 395 -12.99 -15.27 -35.56
N TYR A 396 -12.37 -14.21 -35.02
CA TYR A 396 -12.76 -12.81 -35.31
C TYR A 396 -11.63 -11.89 -35.80
N LEU A 397 -10.36 -12.33 -35.86
CA LEU A 397 -9.27 -11.44 -36.27
C LEU A 397 -9.46 -10.87 -37.69
N GLY A 398 -9.99 -11.67 -38.63
CA GLY A 398 -10.29 -11.21 -39.99
C GLY A 398 -11.31 -10.06 -40.00
N ASP A 399 -12.41 -10.24 -39.27
CA ASP A 399 -13.47 -9.23 -39.15
C ASP A 399 -12.93 -7.95 -38.47
N PHE A 400 -12.12 -8.09 -37.42
CA PHE A 400 -11.51 -6.94 -36.75
C PHE A 400 -10.50 -6.19 -37.63
N LYS A 401 -9.72 -6.88 -38.47
CA LYS A 401 -8.85 -6.21 -39.45
C LYS A 401 -9.68 -5.40 -40.45
N GLN A 402 -10.77 -5.97 -40.96
CA GLN A 402 -11.63 -5.31 -41.92
C GLN A 402 -12.38 -4.09 -41.34
N HIS A 403 -12.88 -4.20 -40.11
CA HIS A 403 -13.73 -3.17 -39.51
C HIS A 403 -12.98 -2.15 -38.63
N PHE A 404 -11.94 -2.57 -37.90
CA PHE A 404 -11.23 -1.72 -36.93
C PHE A 404 -9.94 -1.12 -37.50
N ILE A 405 -9.15 -1.90 -38.25
CA ILE A 405 -7.82 -1.46 -38.74
C ILE A 405 -7.90 -0.68 -40.05
N ARG A 406 -8.86 -1.00 -40.93
CA ARG A 406 -8.96 -0.42 -42.28
C ARG A 406 -8.91 1.11 -42.32
N ASN A 407 -9.56 1.77 -41.36
CA ASN A 407 -9.64 3.24 -41.27
C ASN A 407 -8.91 3.80 -40.04
N PHE A 408 -8.04 3.01 -39.40
CA PHE A 408 -7.28 3.44 -38.22
C PHE A 408 -6.09 4.33 -38.64
N PRO A 409 -5.78 5.42 -37.92
CA PRO A 409 -6.42 5.93 -36.70
C PRO A 409 -7.64 6.83 -36.98
N TYR A 410 -8.62 6.81 -36.07
CA TYR A 410 -9.85 7.58 -36.19
C TYR A 410 -9.72 9.01 -35.63
N GLY A 411 -10.38 9.99 -36.27
CA GLY A 411 -10.41 11.40 -35.88
C GLY A 411 -11.84 11.95 -35.73
N THR A 412 -11.98 13.18 -35.21
CA THR A 412 -13.29 13.85 -35.11
C THR A 412 -13.64 14.61 -36.37
N ARG A 413 -14.90 14.55 -36.80
CA ARG A 413 -15.44 15.35 -37.90
C ARG A 413 -15.91 16.72 -37.40
N ASP A 414 -15.35 17.80 -37.94
CA ASP A 414 -15.82 19.17 -37.66
C ASP A 414 -17.13 19.49 -38.40
N THR A 415 -18.24 19.61 -37.67
CA THR A 415 -19.49 20.16 -38.24
C THR A 415 -19.54 21.67 -38.07
N PRO A 416 -19.73 22.48 -39.13
CA PRO A 416 -19.93 23.92 -38.98
C PRO A 416 -21.22 24.19 -38.19
N LYS A 417 -21.11 24.92 -37.08
CA LYS A 417 -22.24 25.32 -36.23
C LYS A 417 -23.19 26.24 -37.02
N HIS A 418 -24.22 25.69 -37.65
CA HIS A 418 -25.29 26.50 -38.21
C HIS A 418 -26.12 27.09 -37.07
N LYS A 419 -26.05 28.41 -36.88
CA LYS A 419 -26.91 29.16 -35.96
C LYS A 419 -28.38 28.98 -36.37
N LYS A 420 -29.11 28.04 -35.76
CA LYS A 420 -30.57 28.00 -35.84
C LYS A 420 -31.16 28.82 -34.70
N LYS A 421 -31.97 29.80 -35.10
CA LYS A 421 -32.75 30.72 -34.29
C LYS A 421 -33.68 29.92 -33.36
N VAL A 422 -33.68 30.30 -32.09
CA VAL A 422 -34.46 29.67 -31.02
C VAL A 422 -35.92 30.09 -31.14
N ASP A 423 -36.82 29.13 -31.39
CA ASP A 423 -38.25 29.27 -31.08
C ASP A 423 -38.57 28.42 -29.84
N LEU A 424 -38.85 29.09 -28.72
CA LEU A 424 -39.33 28.48 -27.48
C LEU A 424 -40.79 28.08 -27.65
N LYS A 425 -41.08 26.77 -27.66
CA LYS A 425 -42.30 26.21 -27.01
C LYS A 425 -42.24 24.68 -26.88
N ARG A 426 -42.18 24.25 -25.60
CA ARG A 426 -42.69 22.99 -25.02
C ARG A 426 -42.16 21.68 -25.62
N SER A 427 -41.04 21.18 -25.07
CA SER A 427 -40.77 19.74 -24.98
C SER A 427 -40.47 19.39 -23.51
N LYS A 428 -41.20 18.42 -22.97
CA LYS A 428 -41.05 17.92 -21.59
C LYS A 428 -39.64 17.33 -21.44
N GLN A 429 -38.92 17.76 -20.42
CA GLN A 429 -37.67 17.13 -19.97
C GLN A 429 -37.95 15.67 -19.58
N MET A 430 -37.58 14.75 -20.46
CA MET A 430 -37.12 13.43 -20.07
C MET A 430 -35.61 13.57 -19.90
N ALA A 431 -35.07 13.13 -18.76
CA ALA A 431 -33.66 13.25 -18.44
C ALA A 431 -32.84 12.36 -19.39
N THR A 432 -32.42 12.91 -20.53
CA THR A 432 -31.36 12.34 -21.37
C THR A 432 -30.06 12.36 -20.58
N LEU A 433 -29.39 11.20 -20.47
CA LEU A 433 -28.05 11.13 -19.91
C LEU A 433 -27.15 12.17 -20.60
N PRO A 434 -26.29 12.91 -19.86
CA PRO A 434 -25.29 13.77 -20.49
C PRO A 434 -24.42 12.90 -21.39
N GLY A 435 -24.43 13.20 -22.70
CA GLY A 435 -23.69 12.44 -23.70
C GLY A 435 -22.21 12.36 -23.33
N LEU A 436 -21.69 11.14 -23.19
CA LEU A 436 -20.29 10.89 -22.88
C LEU A 436 -19.47 11.29 -24.12
N THR A 437 -18.92 12.50 -24.17
CA THR A 437 -18.07 12.91 -25.29
C THR A 437 -16.74 12.14 -25.19
N VAL A 438 -16.57 11.11 -26.02
CA VAL A 438 -15.34 10.32 -26.08
C VAL A 438 -14.29 11.06 -26.91
N ASP A 439 -13.10 11.21 -26.33
CA ASP A 439 -11.93 11.76 -27.01
C ASP A 439 -11.37 10.75 -28.05
N PRO A 440 -11.08 11.17 -29.31
CA PRO A 440 -10.55 10.27 -30.35
C PRO A 440 -9.32 9.48 -29.91
N LEU A 441 -8.45 10.09 -29.09
CA LEU A 441 -7.26 9.42 -28.60
C LEU A 441 -7.61 8.25 -27.67
N ALA A 442 -8.63 8.39 -26.81
CA ALA A 442 -9.09 7.31 -25.95
C ALA A 442 -9.67 6.14 -26.77
N LEU A 443 -10.41 6.42 -27.85
CA LEU A 443 -10.91 5.41 -28.78
C LEU A 443 -9.76 4.63 -29.43
N ASN A 444 -8.80 5.34 -30.02
CA ASN A 444 -7.67 4.72 -30.71
C ASN A 444 -6.78 3.90 -29.76
N ILE A 445 -6.53 4.37 -28.54
CA ILE A 445 -5.76 3.61 -27.53
C ILE A 445 -6.51 2.32 -27.13
N THR A 446 -7.83 2.41 -26.90
CA THR A 446 -8.66 1.25 -26.54
C THR A 446 -8.67 0.22 -27.66
N LEU A 447 -8.75 0.67 -28.92
CA LEU A 447 -8.63 -0.17 -30.10
C LEU A 447 -7.26 -0.85 -30.16
N CYS A 448 -6.16 -0.10 -29.95
CA CYS A 448 -4.82 -0.69 -29.87
C CYS A 448 -4.76 -1.80 -28.83
N GLN A 449 -5.31 -1.61 -27.63
CA GLN A 449 -5.34 -2.63 -26.58
C GLN A 449 -6.11 -3.89 -26.99
N VAL A 450 -7.27 -3.73 -27.67
CA VAL A 450 -8.08 -4.85 -28.19
C VAL A 450 -7.34 -5.60 -29.30
N MET A 451 -6.66 -4.89 -30.18
CA MET A 451 -5.98 -5.52 -31.30
C MET A 451 -4.67 -6.18 -30.86
N VAL A 452 -3.85 -5.52 -30.03
CA VAL A 452 -2.58 -6.05 -29.52
C VAL A 452 -2.79 -7.32 -28.70
N SER A 453 -3.90 -7.43 -27.96
CA SER A 453 -4.19 -8.66 -27.22
C SER A 453 -4.37 -9.89 -28.08
N LEU A 454 -4.74 -9.71 -29.36
CA LEU A 454 -4.91 -10.81 -30.29
C LEU A 454 -3.60 -11.16 -31.00
N SER A 455 -2.50 -10.47 -30.69
CA SER A 455 -1.16 -10.79 -31.22
C SER A 455 -0.65 -12.10 -30.63
N GLN A 456 0.04 -12.90 -31.45
CA GLN A 456 0.56 -14.19 -31.02
C GLN A 456 1.88 -13.97 -30.25
N LYS A 457 2.07 -14.70 -29.15
CA LYS A 457 3.39 -14.88 -28.55
C LYS A 457 4.25 -15.59 -29.60
N GLN A 458 5.34 -14.96 -30.07
CA GLN A 458 6.18 -15.54 -31.13
C GLN A 458 6.54 -17.01 -30.83
N GLY A 459 5.96 -17.92 -31.62
CA GLY A 459 6.34 -19.33 -31.75
C GLY A 459 6.81 -19.57 -33.18
N VAL A 460 7.69 -20.55 -33.37
CA VAL A 460 8.33 -20.87 -34.66
C VAL A 460 7.25 -21.24 -35.68
N GLY A 461 7.06 -20.37 -36.68
CA GLY A 461 6.29 -20.65 -37.90
C GLY A 461 4.78 -20.41 -37.80
N ARG A 462 4.35 -19.17 -38.09
CA ARG A 462 3.09 -18.83 -38.82
C ARG A 462 3.01 -17.33 -39.06
N GLU A 463 2.26 -16.98 -40.11
CA GLU A 463 2.10 -15.67 -40.77
C GLU A 463 2.42 -14.43 -39.93
N ALA A 464 3.28 -13.57 -40.49
CA ALA A 464 3.65 -12.31 -39.85
C ALA A 464 2.41 -11.45 -39.62
N ASP A 465 2.05 -11.21 -38.36
CA ASP A 465 1.10 -10.16 -37.94
C ASP A 465 1.57 -8.73 -38.31
N GLY A 466 2.52 -8.59 -39.26
CA GLY A 466 3.37 -7.44 -39.49
C GLY A 466 2.61 -6.17 -39.86
N ASP A 467 1.71 -6.21 -40.83
CA ASP A 467 1.18 -4.98 -41.43
C ASP A 467 0.29 -4.20 -40.46
N TRP A 468 -0.69 -4.86 -39.84
CA TRP A 468 -1.60 -4.21 -38.89
C TRP A 468 -0.91 -3.86 -37.56
N LEU A 469 0.00 -4.70 -37.05
CA LEU A 469 0.78 -4.37 -35.85
C LEU A 469 1.74 -3.20 -36.10
N THR A 470 2.23 -3.02 -37.33
CA THR A 470 3.08 -1.87 -37.68
C THR A 470 2.31 -0.57 -37.58
N SER A 471 1.09 -0.50 -38.11
CA SER A 471 0.23 0.69 -37.96
C SER A 471 -0.04 1.04 -36.50
N LEU A 472 -0.34 0.04 -35.66
CA LEU A 472 -0.56 0.27 -34.22
C LEU A 472 0.72 0.72 -33.51
N ARG A 473 1.88 0.13 -33.83
CA ARG A 473 3.18 0.52 -33.26
C ARG A 473 3.56 1.95 -33.64
N THR A 474 3.41 2.30 -34.91
CA THR A 474 3.64 3.66 -35.42
C THR A 474 2.77 4.67 -34.66
N PHE A 475 1.47 4.40 -34.53
CA PHE A 475 0.58 5.25 -33.75
C PHE A 475 1.01 5.40 -32.28
N VAL A 476 1.34 4.31 -31.59
CA VAL A 476 1.79 4.35 -30.18
C VAL A 476 3.09 5.14 -30.03
N ARG A 477 4.07 4.89 -30.90
CA ARG A 477 5.36 5.59 -30.91
C ARG A 477 5.17 7.08 -31.16
N ASP A 478 4.41 7.45 -32.19
CA ASP A 478 4.21 8.83 -32.59
C ASP A 478 3.38 9.59 -31.54
N THR A 479 2.43 8.92 -30.87
CA THR A 479 1.67 9.50 -29.74
C THR A 479 2.57 9.80 -28.54
N LEU A 480 3.48 8.88 -28.17
CA LEU A 480 4.43 9.11 -27.07
C LEU A 480 5.54 10.11 -27.45
N GLY A 481 5.95 10.14 -28.72
CA GLY A 481 7.02 10.99 -29.24
C GLY A 481 6.61 12.42 -29.61
N SER A 482 5.33 12.67 -29.92
CA SER A 482 4.82 13.96 -30.40
C SER A 482 4.76 15.08 -29.35
N GLY A 483 5.06 14.79 -28.09
CA GLY A 483 5.06 15.80 -27.01
C GLY A 483 3.66 16.23 -26.54
N VAL A 484 2.61 15.53 -26.97
CA VAL A 484 1.22 15.80 -26.55
C VAL A 484 1.06 15.54 -25.05
N LYS A 485 0.38 16.44 -24.33
CA LYS A 485 0.03 16.24 -22.92
C LYS A 485 -1.09 15.21 -22.79
N LEU A 486 -0.72 13.99 -22.41
CA LEU A 486 -1.64 12.90 -22.13
C LEU A 486 -2.24 13.03 -20.72
N SER A 487 -3.53 12.75 -20.58
CA SER A 487 -4.14 12.53 -19.26
C SER A 487 -3.58 11.27 -18.60
N TYR A 488 -3.67 11.18 -17.27
CA TYR A 488 -3.21 10.02 -16.51
C TYR A 488 -3.81 8.70 -17.05
N ARG A 489 -5.12 8.68 -17.30
CA ARG A 489 -5.84 7.50 -17.83
C ARG A 489 -5.37 7.12 -19.23
N GLN A 490 -5.18 8.10 -20.12
CA GLN A 490 -4.67 7.84 -21.48
C GLN A 490 -3.27 7.25 -21.44
N LEU A 491 -2.37 7.83 -20.64
CA LEU A 491 -1.01 7.32 -20.50
C LEU A 491 -0.99 5.91 -19.91
N GLN A 492 -1.78 5.65 -18.85
CA GLN A 492 -1.88 4.32 -18.26
C GLN A 492 -2.34 3.27 -19.28
N MET A 493 -3.37 3.59 -20.06
CA MET A 493 -3.85 2.69 -21.12
C MET A 493 -2.77 2.47 -22.19
N LEU A 494 -2.07 3.52 -22.61
CA LEU A 494 -1.01 3.46 -23.62
C LEU A 494 0.20 2.64 -23.15
N LEU A 495 0.63 2.83 -21.89
CA LEU A 495 1.69 2.02 -21.27
C LEU A 495 1.28 0.55 -21.15
N GLY A 496 0.01 0.26 -20.85
CA GLY A 496 -0.51 -1.10 -20.90
C GLY A 496 -0.42 -1.74 -22.29
N THR A 497 -0.68 -0.96 -23.34
CA THR A 497 -0.49 -1.39 -24.74
C THR A 497 0.98 -1.68 -25.03
N VAL A 498 1.89 -0.77 -24.66
CA VAL A 498 3.34 -0.95 -24.85
C VAL A 498 3.82 -2.20 -24.10
N TRP A 499 3.40 -2.37 -22.84
CA TRP A 499 3.70 -3.54 -22.03
C TRP A 499 3.34 -4.83 -22.77
N LYS A 500 2.08 -4.96 -23.22
CA LYS A 500 1.63 -6.16 -23.93
C LYS A 500 2.40 -6.37 -25.24
N MET A 501 2.63 -5.31 -26.04
CA MET A 501 3.41 -5.39 -27.28
C MET A 501 4.85 -5.89 -27.06
N VAL A 502 5.54 -5.41 -26.02
CA VAL A 502 6.91 -5.80 -25.70
C VAL A 502 6.96 -7.28 -25.31
N LEU A 503 6.07 -7.71 -24.42
CA LEU A 503 6.05 -9.10 -23.92
C LEU A 503 5.59 -10.13 -24.96
N THR A 504 4.68 -9.76 -25.89
CA THR A 504 4.18 -10.69 -26.92
C THR A 504 5.12 -10.81 -28.11
N GLN A 505 5.66 -9.70 -28.63
CA GLN A 505 6.46 -9.71 -29.86
C GLN A 505 7.89 -10.20 -29.62
N ARG A 506 8.44 -10.07 -28.40
CA ARG A 506 9.78 -10.52 -27.99
C ARG A 506 10.94 -10.13 -28.93
N SER A 507 10.73 -9.09 -29.74
CA SER A 507 11.70 -8.61 -30.72
C SER A 507 12.53 -7.46 -30.14
N LYS A 508 13.85 -7.55 -30.29
CA LYS A 508 14.78 -6.52 -29.81
C LYS A 508 14.51 -5.15 -30.45
N THR A 509 14.33 -5.10 -31.78
CA THR A 509 14.15 -3.83 -32.50
C THR A 509 12.87 -3.14 -32.06
N VAL A 510 11.78 -3.91 -31.89
CA VAL A 510 10.49 -3.40 -31.45
C VAL A 510 10.54 -2.91 -30.01
N THR A 511 11.19 -3.68 -29.14
CA THR A 511 11.36 -3.32 -27.74
C THR A 511 12.12 -2.00 -27.61
N GLU A 512 13.23 -1.85 -28.34
CA GLU A 512 14.03 -0.63 -28.28
C GLU A 512 13.26 0.59 -28.83
N ASP A 513 12.52 0.44 -29.93
CA ASP A 513 11.73 1.53 -30.52
C ASP A 513 10.61 1.99 -29.55
N LEU A 514 9.84 1.05 -29.00
CA LEU A 514 8.75 1.37 -28.06
C LEU A 514 9.27 1.93 -26.74
N LEU A 515 10.32 1.35 -26.15
CA LEU A 515 10.91 1.86 -24.92
C LEU A 515 11.57 3.22 -25.14
N ALA A 516 12.16 3.48 -26.31
CA ALA A 516 12.69 4.80 -26.64
C ALA A 516 11.57 5.85 -26.67
N ALA A 517 10.40 5.53 -27.23
CA ALA A 517 9.25 6.43 -27.24
C ALA A 517 8.76 6.76 -25.81
N VAL A 518 8.63 5.75 -24.95
CA VAL A 518 8.29 5.95 -23.52
C VAL A 518 9.37 6.78 -22.81
N TYR A 519 10.65 6.58 -23.15
CA TYR A 519 11.77 7.30 -22.53
C TYR A 519 11.82 8.77 -22.93
N ILE A 520 11.46 9.09 -24.19
CA ILE A 520 11.29 10.47 -24.67
C ILE A 520 10.20 11.16 -23.86
N TYR A 521 9.06 10.49 -23.65
CA TYR A 521 7.98 11.03 -22.82
C TYR A 521 8.43 11.22 -21.36
N TYR A 522 9.14 10.23 -20.78
CA TYR A 522 9.70 10.29 -19.42
C TYR A 522 10.61 11.50 -19.17
N LYS A 523 11.38 11.93 -20.18
CA LYS A 523 12.33 13.04 -20.08
C LYS A 523 11.71 14.43 -20.09
N GLN A 524 10.40 14.56 -20.26
CA GLN A 524 9.74 15.86 -20.28
C GLN A 524 9.86 16.58 -18.92
N ARG A 525 10.22 17.87 -18.95
CA ARG A 525 10.55 18.65 -17.74
C ARG A 525 9.33 18.96 -16.84
N ASN A 526 8.11 18.97 -17.39
CA ASN A 526 6.90 19.41 -16.69
C ASN A 526 5.82 18.32 -16.52
N LEU A 527 6.24 17.10 -16.16
CA LEU A 527 5.29 16.02 -15.89
C LEU A 527 4.70 16.11 -14.47
N PRO A 528 3.38 15.93 -14.30
CA PRO A 528 2.77 15.76 -12.97
C PRO A 528 3.41 14.60 -12.20
N LEU A 529 3.39 14.69 -10.87
CA LEU A 529 3.97 13.70 -9.95
C LEU A 529 3.43 12.28 -10.22
N GLN A 530 2.10 12.16 -10.33
CA GLN A 530 1.42 10.89 -10.60
C GLN A 530 1.86 10.28 -11.93
N THR A 531 2.07 11.11 -12.96
CA THR A 531 2.55 10.70 -14.28
C THR A 531 3.99 10.18 -14.22
N ARG A 532 4.87 10.86 -13.47
CA ARG A 532 6.26 10.40 -13.26
C ARG A 532 6.31 9.08 -12.51
N SER A 533 5.53 8.94 -11.44
CA SER A 533 5.43 7.70 -10.67
C SER A 533 4.91 6.54 -11.53
N LEU A 534 3.91 6.78 -12.36
CA LEU A 534 3.39 5.78 -13.30
C LEU A 534 4.47 5.30 -14.29
N LEU A 535 5.24 6.20 -14.89
CA LEU A 535 6.31 5.84 -15.82
C LEU A 535 7.47 5.11 -15.13
N LEU A 536 7.82 5.53 -13.90
CA LEU A 536 8.82 4.86 -13.09
C LEU A 536 8.36 3.43 -12.76
N SER A 537 7.10 3.26 -12.35
CA SER A 537 6.51 1.96 -12.05
C SER A 537 6.48 1.04 -13.28
N PHE A 538 6.22 1.61 -14.47
CA PHE A 538 6.24 0.86 -15.73
C PHE A 538 7.63 0.28 -16.01
N TYR A 539 8.68 1.08 -15.99
CA TYR A 539 10.05 0.59 -16.23
C TYR A 539 10.53 -0.34 -15.12
N SER A 540 10.23 -0.05 -13.85
CA SER A 540 10.60 -0.88 -12.72
C SER A 540 9.98 -2.28 -12.82
N ARG A 541 8.66 -2.35 -13.10
CA ARG A 541 7.98 -3.64 -13.33
C ARG A 541 8.51 -4.35 -14.57
N LEU A 542 8.82 -3.63 -15.65
CA LEU A 542 9.34 -4.23 -16.88
C LEU A 542 10.72 -4.84 -16.64
N TYR A 543 11.57 -4.14 -15.88
CA TYR A 543 12.86 -4.65 -15.45
C TYR A 543 12.71 -5.91 -14.59
N LEU A 544 11.67 -6.01 -13.75
CA LEU A 544 11.42 -7.22 -12.97
C LEU A 544 11.20 -8.47 -13.83
N GLN A 545 10.71 -8.32 -15.07
CA GLN A 545 10.46 -9.39 -16.05
C GLN A 545 11.69 -9.80 -16.88
N GLU A 546 12.84 -9.15 -16.68
CA GLU A 546 14.07 -9.37 -17.47
C GLU A 546 14.51 -10.85 -17.50
N GLN A 547 14.36 -11.58 -16.40
CA GLN A 547 14.78 -12.98 -16.28
C GLN A 547 14.03 -13.93 -17.23
N GLU A 548 12.78 -13.60 -17.57
CA GLU A 548 11.94 -14.41 -18.46
C GLU A 548 12.14 -14.06 -19.94
N HIS A 549 12.82 -12.94 -20.23
CA HIS A 549 12.79 -12.29 -21.53
C HIS A 549 14.16 -11.73 -21.96
N ALA A 550 14.91 -12.53 -22.73
CA ALA A 550 16.26 -12.18 -23.20
C ALA A 550 16.38 -10.90 -24.05
N HIS A 551 15.28 -10.41 -24.64
CA HIS A 551 15.27 -9.14 -25.38
C HIS A 551 15.27 -7.92 -24.45
N LEU A 552 14.75 -8.05 -23.21
CA LEU A 552 14.76 -6.99 -22.20
C LEU A 552 16.16 -6.79 -21.63
N SER A 553 16.88 -7.87 -21.33
CA SER A 553 18.26 -7.78 -20.80
C SER A 553 19.25 -7.17 -21.78
N ARG A 554 18.92 -7.19 -23.07
CA ARG A 554 19.73 -6.61 -24.15
C ARG A 554 19.28 -5.20 -24.54
N SER A 555 18.30 -4.61 -23.84
CA SER A 555 17.80 -3.26 -24.15
C SER A 555 18.75 -2.18 -23.63
N LYS A 556 19.25 -1.37 -24.55
CA LYS A 556 20.07 -0.19 -24.25
C LYS A 556 19.25 0.91 -23.60
N VAL A 557 17.97 1.06 -23.97
CA VAL A 557 17.10 2.08 -23.37
C VAL A 557 16.83 1.77 -21.90
N LEU A 558 16.52 0.51 -21.58
CA LEU A 558 16.27 0.08 -20.20
C LEU A 558 17.54 0.26 -19.34
N SER A 559 18.71 -0.15 -19.85
CA SER A 559 19.98 0.04 -19.14
C SER A 559 20.31 1.52 -18.92
N ARG A 560 20.08 2.37 -19.93
CA ARG A 560 20.26 3.83 -19.82
C ARG A 560 19.28 4.47 -18.83
N TRP A 561 18.04 3.99 -18.76
CA TRP A 561 17.08 4.45 -17.77
C TRP A 561 17.54 4.09 -16.35
N LEU A 562 17.96 2.83 -16.11
CA LEU A 562 18.53 2.39 -14.84
C LEU A 562 19.74 3.24 -14.43
N ALA A 563 20.70 3.43 -15.34
CA ALA A 563 21.88 4.25 -15.09
C ALA A 563 21.55 5.72 -14.74
N SER A 564 20.37 6.22 -15.10
CA SER A 564 19.95 7.58 -14.77
C SER A 564 19.29 7.73 -13.39
N LEU A 565 18.95 6.62 -12.70
CA LEU A 565 18.23 6.65 -11.42
C LEU A 565 19.07 7.23 -10.27
N PRO A 566 20.37 6.86 -10.08
CA PRO A 566 21.17 7.43 -8.99
C PRO A 566 21.32 8.96 -9.09
N VAL A 567 21.49 9.48 -10.31
CA VAL A 567 21.55 10.94 -10.59
C VAL A 567 20.21 11.61 -10.25
N GLN A 568 19.09 10.99 -10.63
CA GLN A 568 17.77 11.52 -10.31
C GLN A 568 17.52 11.53 -8.80
N LEU A 569 17.99 10.50 -8.09
CA LEU A 569 17.88 10.43 -6.64
C LEU A 569 18.68 11.54 -5.96
N SER A 570 19.91 11.82 -6.39
CA SER A 570 20.71 12.91 -5.83
C SER A 570 20.11 14.29 -6.12
N GLN A 571 19.50 14.48 -7.29
CA GLN A 571 18.83 15.74 -7.64
C GLN A 571 17.48 15.94 -6.93
N LEU A 572 16.77 14.85 -6.62
CA LEU A 572 15.46 14.89 -5.98
C LEU A 572 15.56 14.97 -4.46
N GLY A 573 16.38 14.09 -3.85
CA GLY A 573 16.61 14.02 -2.41
C GLY A 573 15.32 14.11 -1.59
N HIS A 574 15.29 15.03 -0.64
CA HIS A 574 14.16 15.27 0.25
C HIS A 574 13.02 16.10 -0.36
N ARG A 575 13.20 16.67 -1.57
CA ARG A 575 12.16 17.49 -2.23
C ARG A 575 10.89 16.70 -2.52
N ASN A 576 11.01 15.39 -2.68
CA ASN A 576 9.87 14.49 -2.81
C ASN A 576 10.20 13.08 -2.25
N PRO A 577 9.96 12.84 -0.95
CA PRO A 577 10.39 11.60 -0.29
C PRO A 577 9.68 10.36 -0.84
N THR A 578 8.43 10.48 -1.30
CA THR A 578 7.67 9.34 -1.85
C THR A 578 8.23 8.86 -3.19
N LEU A 579 8.60 9.78 -4.10
CA LEU A 579 9.31 9.40 -5.32
C LEU A 579 10.72 8.88 -5.04
N SER A 580 11.46 9.51 -4.11
CA SER A 580 12.80 9.03 -3.73
C SER A 580 12.74 7.59 -3.21
N ALA A 581 11.73 7.24 -2.42
CA ALA A 581 11.52 5.85 -1.98
C ALA A 581 11.27 4.88 -3.15
N GLN A 582 10.50 5.26 -4.17
CA GLN A 582 10.27 4.44 -5.37
C GLN A 582 11.54 4.29 -6.24
N LEU A 583 12.35 5.34 -6.34
CA LEU A 583 13.65 5.30 -7.01
C LEU A 583 14.59 4.34 -6.28
N ILE A 584 14.68 4.44 -4.95
CA ILE A 584 15.52 3.55 -4.12
C ILE A 584 15.14 2.08 -4.32
N LEU A 585 13.84 1.75 -4.33
CA LEU A 585 13.36 0.38 -4.59
C LEU A 585 13.81 -0.15 -5.96
N SER A 586 13.72 0.70 -6.99
CA SER A 586 14.13 0.32 -8.35
C SER A 586 15.65 0.16 -8.47
N ILE A 587 16.41 1.04 -7.80
CA ILE A 587 17.88 0.96 -7.72
C ILE A 587 18.29 -0.32 -6.98
N GLN A 588 17.66 -0.62 -5.84
CA GLN A 588 17.97 -1.81 -5.03
C GLN A 588 17.70 -3.10 -5.80
N ALA A 589 16.56 -3.20 -6.49
CA ALA A 589 16.25 -4.36 -7.32
C ALA A 589 17.31 -4.57 -8.43
N ALA A 590 17.76 -3.50 -9.08
CA ALA A 590 18.79 -3.59 -10.13
C ALA A 590 20.19 -3.85 -9.58
N ALA A 591 20.54 -3.28 -8.44
CA ALA A 591 21.79 -3.51 -7.74
C ALA A 591 21.91 -4.97 -7.27
N SER A 592 20.83 -5.54 -6.71
CA SER A 592 20.78 -6.95 -6.31
C SER A 592 20.95 -7.95 -7.46
N ARG A 593 20.69 -7.51 -8.70
CA ARG A 593 20.84 -8.31 -9.92
C ARG A 593 22.16 -8.05 -10.65
N GLY A 594 23.02 -7.18 -10.11
CA GLY A 594 24.34 -6.91 -10.67
C GLY A 594 24.33 -6.12 -11.97
N ASN A 595 23.35 -5.24 -12.21
CA ASN A 595 23.34 -4.41 -13.42
C ASN A 595 24.54 -3.46 -13.45
N LYS A 596 25.45 -3.64 -14.42
CA LYS A 596 26.75 -2.94 -14.48
C LYS A 596 26.63 -1.42 -14.66
N ASP A 597 25.75 -0.97 -15.56
CA ASP A 597 25.60 0.47 -15.86
C ASP A 597 25.02 1.23 -14.66
N LEU A 598 24.05 0.61 -13.96
CA LEU A 598 23.49 1.16 -12.72
C LEU A 598 24.53 1.19 -11.60
N LEU A 599 25.30 0.12 -11.38
CA LEU A 599 26.33 0.08 -10.34
C LEU A 599 27.44 1.11 -10.60
N TYR A 600 27.86 1.28 -11.86
CA TYR A 600 28.80 2.34 -12.25
C TYR A 600 28.24 3.73 -11.94
N SER A 601 26.97 3.99 -12.28
CA SER A 601 26.31 5.26 -11.97
C SER A 601 26.16 5.49 -10.46
N LEU A 602 25.79 4.46 -9.70
CA LEU A 602 25.66 4.51 -8.25
C LEU A 602 27.01 4.83 -7.59
N GLN A 603 28.08 4.19 -8.04
CA GLN A 603 29.43 4.46 -7.57
C GLN A 603 29.88 5.89 -7.89
N THR A 604 29.58 6.38 -9.10
CA THR A 604 29.92 7.76 -9.53
C THR A 604 29.24 8.81 -8.65
N HIS A 605 28.02 8.55 -8.18
CA HIS A 605 27.24 9.48 -7.36
C HIS A 605 27.26 9.15 -5.87
N ALA A 606 28.06 8.16 -5.42
CA ALA A 606 28.04 7.71 -4.04
C ALA A 606 28.38 8.86 -3.05
N CYS A 607 29.43 9.64 -3.32
CA CYS A 607 29.81 10.73 -2.42
C CYS A 607 28.73 11.81 -2.28
N THR A 608 27.91 12.06 -3.31
CA THR A 608 26.80 13.03 -3.21
C THR A 608 25.58 12.44 -2.51
N LEU A 609 25.32 11.14 -2.67
CA LEU A 609 24.22 10.44 -2.01
C LEU A 609 24.45 10.26 -0.50
N TYR A 610 25.71 10.06 -0.09
CA TYR A 610 26.13 9.85 1.29
C TYR A 610 26.90 11.04 1.88
N ASP A 611 26.66 12.25 1.35
CA ASP A 611 27.21 13.46 1.96
C ASP A 611 26.66 13.65 3.39
N PRO A 612 27.49 13.96 4.39
CA PRO A 612 27.06 14.03 5.78
C PRO A 612 26.13 15.21 6.09
N GLN A 613 26.03 16.21 5.22
CA GLN A 613 25.17 17.39 5.42
C GLN A 613 24.01 17.42 4.43
N GLU A 614 24.30 17.28 3.15
CA GLU A 614 23.35 17.44 2.04
C GLU A 614 22.94 16.09 1.42
N GLY A 615 23.46 14.98 1.94
CA GLY A 615 23.26 13.65 1.38
C GLY A 615 21.82 13.15 1.52
N VAL A 616 21.39 12.39 0.52
CA VAL A 616 20.08 11.74 0.49
C VAL A 616 19.91 10.79 1.69
N VAL A 617 20.99 10.18 2.17
CA VAL A 617 20.97 9.28 3.34
C VAL A 617 20.60 10.00 4.65
N VAL A 618 20.92 11.29 4.78
CA VAL A 618 20.65 12.09 5.97
C VAL A 618 19.28 12.78 5.87
N LEU A 619 18.90 13.24 4.69
CA LEU A 619 17.70 14.08 4.51
C LEU A 619 16.39 13.31 4.31
N LEU A 620 16.44 12.00 4.04
CA LEU A 620 15.23 11.17 3.82
C LEU A 620 14.68 10.57 5.13
N PRO A 621 13.40 10.12 5.15
CA PRO A 621 12.81 9.41 6.29
C PRO A 621 13.48 8.07 6.59
N ALA A 622 13.40 7.61 7.85
CA ALA A 622 14.10 6.43 8.38
C ALA A 622 14.02 5.17 7.50
N GLU A 623 12.85 4.81 6.96
CA GLU A 623 12.70 3.64 6.07
C GLU A 623 13.56 3.75 4.79
N SER A 624 13.64 4.97 4.23
CA SER A 624 14.46 5.24 3.05
C SER A 624 15.94 5.28 3.41
N GLN A 625 16.31 5.83 4.57
CA GLN A 625 17.69 5.80 5.06
C GLN A 625 18.18 4.35 5.25
N GLN A 626 17.34 3.45 5.78
CA GLN A 626 17.65 2.04 5.92
C GLN A 626 17.97 1.38 4.58
N ARG A 627 17.13 1.62 3.56
CA ARG A 627 17.37 1.09 2.21
C ARG A 627 18.60 1.71 1.55
N MET A 628 18.88 2.98 1.78
CA MET A 628 20.12 3.63 1.35
C MET A 628 21.33 2.93 1.96
N VAL A 629 21.35 2.69 3.26
CA VAL A 629 22.45 1.95 3.92
C VAL A 629 22.60 0.54 3.34
N GLN A 630 21.51 -0.16 3.03
CA GLN A 630 21.55 -1.46 2.34
C GLN A 630 22.16 -1.39 0.93
N LEU A 631 22.04 -0.26 0.21
CA LEU A 631 22.63 -0.10 -1.12
C LEU A 631 24.16 -0.12 -1.09
N LEU A 632 24.79 0.26 0.03
CA LEU A 632 26.25 0.21 0.19
C LEU A 632 26.81 -1.21 -0.03
N TYR A 633 26.03 -2.24 0.31
CA TYR A 633 26.44 -3.64 0.10
C TYR A 633 26.72 -3.95 -1.38
N PHE A 634 25.99 -3.33 -2.31
CA PHE A 634 26.12 -3.60 -3.74
C PHE A 634 27.19 -2.76 -4.44
N LEU A 635 27.83 -1.81 -3.74
CA LEU A 635 28.86 -0.99 -4.34
C LEU A 635 30.07 -1.85 -4.76
N PRO A 636 30.53 -1.76 -6.03
CA PRO A 636 31.70 -2.51 -6.48
C PRO A 636 32.97 -2.11 -5.73
N LYS A 637 33.17 -0.81 -5.53
CA LYS A 637 34.32 -0.24 -4.81
C LYS A 637 33.89 0.98 -3.99
N MET A 638 34.40 1.06 -2.77
CA MET A 638 34.26 2.22 -1.89
C MET A 638 35.55 3.03 -1.91
N SER A 639 35.47 4.30 -2.28
CA SER A 639 36.62 5.21 -2.33
C SER A 639 36.90 5.83 -0.96
N GLN A 640 38.13 6.30 -0.73
CA GLN A 640 38.50 7.01 0.51
C GLN A 640 37.59 8.21 0.83
N PRO A 641 37.22 9.09 -0.13
CA PRO A 641 36.30 10.19 0.15
C PRO A 641 34.92 9.69 0.60
N LEU A 642 34.42 8.60 0.00
CA LEU A 642 33.15 8.01 0.40
C LEU A 642 33.22 7.47 1.83
N LEU A 643 34.29 6.75 2.19
CA LEU A 643 34.48 6.23 3.54
C LEU A 643 34.58 7.36 4.58
N ALA A 644 35.24 8.47 4.25
CA ALA A 644 35.27 9.66 5.10
C ALA A 644 33.85 10.26 5.30
N SER A 645 33.06 10.38 4.22
CA SER A 645 31.67 10.84 4.31
C SER A 645 30.80 9.89 5.13
N LEU A 646 30.97 8.57 4.97
CA LEU A 646 30.23 7.55 5.73
C LEU A 646 30.61 7.56 7.21
N SER A 647 31.89 7.76 7.54
CA SER A 647 32.36 7.93 8.92
C SER A 647 31.70 9.15 9.56
N SER A 648 31.69 10.29 8.84
CA SER A 648 31.01 11.50 9.30
C SER A 648 29.49 11.31 9.45
N CYS A 649 28.83 10.57 8.55
CA CYS A 649 27.42 10.21 8.70
C CYS A 649 27.16 9.43 10.01
N CYS A 650 28.06 8.50 10.37
CA CYS A 650 27.93 7.72 11.60
C CYS A 650 28.08 8.57 12.85
N THR A 651 28.87 9.66 12.82
CA THR A 651 29.21 10.44 14.02
C THR A 651 28.42 11.75 14.16
N ALA A 652 27.87 12.30 13.07
CA ALA A 652 27.17 13.58 13.07
C ALA A 652 25.80 13.59 13.77
N GLY A 653 25.31 12.45 14.29
CA GLY A 653 24.00 12.33 14.96
C GLY A 653 22.79 12.52 14.05
N ARG A 654 22.99 12.52 12.72
CA ARG A 654 21.94 12.75 11.72
C ARG A 654 21.18 11.48 11.30
N ILE A 655 21.80 10.33 11.50
CA ILE A 655 21.18 9.00 11.37
C ILE A 655 21.14 8.35 12.75
N SER A 656 20.21 7.43 12.99
CA SER A 656 20.14 6.73 14.28
C SER A 656 21.39 5.87 14.53
N ALA A 657 21.75 5.67 15.80
CA ALA A 657 22.83 4.76 16.18
C ALA A 657 22.64 3.33 15.62
N SER A 658 21.41 2.82 15.60
CA SER A 658 21.07 1.53 14.99
C SER A 658 21.34 1.47 13.48
N LEU A 659 21.15 2.58 12.78
CA LEU A 659 21.42 2.66 11.35
C LEU A 659 22.93 2.82 11.08
N ALA A 660 23.64 3.61 11.88
CA ALA A 660 25.09 3.70 11.87
C ALA A 660 25.74 2.33 12.15
N ALA A 661 25.21 1.58 13.11
CA ALA A 661 25.62 0.20 13.41
C ALA A 661 25.46 -0.71 12.18
N SER A 662 24.30 -0.64 11.52
CA SER A 662 24.03 -1.40 10.29
C SER A 662 25.00 -1.03 9.16
N LEU A 663 25.31 0.25 9.00
CA LEU A 663 26.27 0.76 8.03
C LEU A 663 27.67 0.20 8.28
N ILE A 664 28.16 0.30 9.53
CA ILE A 664 29.48 -0.23 9.92
C ILE A 664 29.58 -1.73 9.67
N ARG A 665 28.53 -2.49 10.01
CA ARG A 665 28.46 -3.94 9.74
C ARG A 665 28.49 -4.26 8.26
N ILE A 666 27.83 -3.47 7.40
CA ILE A 666 27.90 -3.65 5.95
C ILE A 666 29.33 -3.38 5.44
N ILE A 667 30.00 -2.32 5.93
CA ILE A 667 31.39 -2.05 5.55
C ILE A 667 32.31 -3.17 6.02
N HIS A 668 32.15 -3.67 7.25
CA HIS A 668 32.88 -4.82 7.76
C HIS A 668 32.68 -6.04 6.86
N LEU A 669 31.43 -6.37 6.50
CA LEU A 669 31.09 -7.48 5.60
C LEU A 669 31.69 -7.33 4.19
N ARG A 670 31.86 -6.09 3.71
CA ARG A 670 32.46 -5.78 2.40
C ARG A 670 33.99 -5.64 2.46
N SER A 671 34.58 -5.77 3.64
CA SER A 671 36.02 -5.76 3.84
C SER A 671 36.61 -7.15 3.57
N PRO A 672 37.86 -7.22 3.09
CA PRO A 672 38.57 -8.50 2.87
C PRO A 672 38.88 -9.24 4.17
N LEU A 673 38.78 -8.56 5.32
CA LEU A 673 39.05 -9.12 6.64
C LEU A 673 37.81 -9.76 7.29
N SER A 674 36.64 -9.67 6.65
CA SER A 674 35.48 -10.43 7.10
C SER A 674 35.67 -11.92 6.82
N SER A 675 35.34 -12.76 7.80
CA SER A 675 35.33 -14.23 7.65
C SER A 675 34.18 -14.73 6.77
N TRP A 676 33.35 -13.82 6.24
CA TRP A 676 32.11 -14.11 5.55
C TRP A 676 32.28 -14.01 4.04
N THR A 677 32.45 -15.14 3.36
CA THR A 677 32.46 -15.22 1.90
C THR A 677 31.11 -15.71 1.39
N VAL A 678 30.22 -14.79 1.00
CA VAL A 678 28.98 -15.16 0.27
C VAL A 678 29.07 -14.67 -1.17
N GLY A 679 29.22 -15.62 -2.09
CA GLY A 679 29.26 -15.37 -3.53
C GLY A 679 30.62 -14.94 -4.08
N SER A 680 30.68 -14.70 -5.39
CA SER A 680 31.89 -14.31 -6.13
C SER A 680 32.17 -12.80 -6.08
N GLN A 681 31.68 -12.08 -5.06
CA GLN A 681 31.89 -10.63 -4.99
C GLN A 681 33.24 -10.32 -4.36
N GLU A 682 34.07 -9.61 -5.11
CA GLU A 682 35.36 -9.08 -4.64
C GLU A 682 35.15 -8.07 -3.50
N ALA A 683 36.15 -7.96 -2.63
CA ALA A 683 36.17 -6.98 -1.54
C ALA A 683 36.05 -5.55 -2.09
N ALA A 684 35.21 -4.73 -1.46
CA ALA A 684 34.90 -3.40 -1.98
C ALA A 684 35.94 -2.33 -1.57
N LEU A 685 36.80 -2.62 -0.61
CA LEU A 685 37.78 -1.70 -0.04
C LEU A 685 39.07 -2.44 0.36
N GLN A 686 40.16 -1.70 0.50
CA GLN A 686 41.44 -2.22 0.97
C GLN A 686 41.50 -2.24 2.51
N ASP A 687 42.35 -3.08 3.09
CA ASP A 687 42.56 -3.20 4.54
C ASP A 687 42.89 -1.84 5.17
N VAL A 688 43.75 -1.06 4.52
CA VAL A 688 44.18 0.27 4.99
C VAL A 688 43.00 1.24 5.06
N ASP A 689 42.15 1.23 4.03
CA ASP A 689 40.96 2.09 3.96
C ASP A 689 39.94 1.66 5.03
N TYR A 690 39.82 0.36 5.29
CA TYR A 690 38.94 -0.18 6.33
C TYR A 690 39.38 0.26 7.73
N PHE A 691 40.66 0.07 8.08
CA PHE A 691 41.18 0.51 9.37
C PHE A 691 41.13 2.04 9.52
N SER A 692 41.37 2.79 8.44
CA SER A 692 41.20 4.24 8.44
C SER A 692 39.76 4.66 8.74
N PHE A 693 38.77 3.98 8.14
CA PHE A 693 37.36 4.18 8.43
C PHE A 693 37.00 3.87 9.88
N LEU A 694 37.44 2.71 10.40
CA LEU A 694 37.19 2.34 11.80
C LEU A 694 37.82 3.34 12.78
N PHE A 695 39.07 3.75 12.53
CA PHE A 695 39.80 4.70 13.36
C PHE A 695 39.14 6.08 13.35
N SER A 696 38.76 6.59 12.18
CA SER A 696 38.05 7.88 12.05
C SER A 696 36.70 7.86 12.75
N THR A 697 35.96 6.75 12.63
CA THR A 697 34.64 6.58 13.27
C THR A 697 34.77 6.41 14.79
N LEU A 698 35.83 5.75 15.26
CA LEU A 698 36.16 5.60 16.69
C LEU A 698 36.52 6.94 17.34
N ILE A 699 37.19 7.84 16.61
CA ILE A 699 37.53 9.18 17.11
C ILE A 699 36.27 10.03 17.27
N GLY A 700 35.26 9.86 16.41
CA GLY A 700 33.99 10.59 16.52
C GLY A 700 34.01 12.01 15.93
N PHE A 701 35.20 12.61 15.80
CA PHE A 701 35.41 13.97 15.33
C PHE A 701 36.23 14.01 14.03
N SER A 702 35.89 14.94 13.14
CA SER A 702 36.68 15.18 11.92
C SER A 702 38.02 15.84 12.26
N SER A 703 39.00 15.72 11.35
CA SER A 703 40.30 16.38 11.53
C SER A 703 40.16 17.91 11.63
N GLU A 704 39.18 18.51 10.95
CA GLU A 704 38.91 19.95 11.00
C GLU A 704 38.30 20.34 12.36
N GLN A 705 37.38 19.54 12.89
CA GLN A 705 36.79 19.76 14.22
C GLN A 705 37.85 19.66 15.33
N LEU A 706 38.74 18.67 15.25
CA LEU A 706 39.83 18.52 16.20
C LEU A 706 40.81 19.70 16.12
N ALA A 707 41.14 20.18 14.92
CA ALA A 707 41.99 21.36 14.73
C ALA A 707 41.34 22.62 15.30
N SER A 708 40.05 22.86 15.04
CA SER A 708 39.33 24.01 15.60
C SER A 708 39.27 23.97 17.12
N LEU A 709 39.19 22.78 17.73
CA LEU A 709 39.25 22.62 19.19
C LEU A 709 40.64 22.91 19.78
N GLN A 710 41.71 22.82 18.99
CA GLN A 710 43.04 23.22 19.46
C GLN A 710 43.26 24.73 19.39
N GLU A 711 42.56 25.42 18.47
CA GLU A 711 42.67 26.88 18.27
C GLU A 711 41.73 27.68 19.18
N ALA A 712 40.63 27.06 19.64
CA ALA A 712 39.67 27.67 20.56
C ALA A 712 40.25 27.73 21.99
N GLU A 713 41.00 28.79 22.31
CA GLU A 713 41.72 28.90 23.59
C GLU A 713 40.84 29.04 24.85
N ASP A 714 39.51 29.20 24.81
CA ASP A 714 38.73 29.39 26.06
C ASP A 714 37.20 29.09 26.07
N GLU A 715 36.55 28.73 24.96
CA GLU A 715 35.08 28.51 24.97
C GLU A 715 34.68 27.03 25.12
N GLY A 716 34.73 26.52 26.36
CA GLY A 716 34.00 25.31 26.77
C GLY A 716 34.83 24.08 27.18
N ALA A 717 36.15 24.10 26.99
CA ALA A 717 37.03 23.05 27.52
C ALA A 717 37.33 23.30 29.02
N LEU A 718 37.37 22.23 29.81
CA LEU A 718 37.80 22.35 31.21
C LEU A 718 39.30 22.64 31.24
N PRO A 719 39.76 23.65 32.01
CA PRO A 719 41.17 23.97 32.10
C PRO A 719 41.95 22.77 32.65
N PRO A 720 43.19 22.55 32.19
CA PRO A 720 44.01 21.47 32.69
C PRO A 720 44.37 21.76 34.15
N SER A 721 44.18 20.76 35.01
CA SER A 721 44.54 20.82 36.43
C SER A 721 45.56 19.72 36.74
N SER A 722 46.13 19.75 37.94
CA SER A 722 47.03 18.69 38.40
C SER A 722 46.32 17.33 38.50
N LEU A 723 44.99 17.30 38.65
CA LEU A 723 44.15 16.09 38.54
C LEU A 723 43.66 15.78 37.13
N SER A 724 43.54 16.77 36.25
CA SER A 724 43.10 16.61 34.85
C SER A 724 44.18 17.09 33.89
N PRO A 725 45.24 16.29 33.67
CA PRO A 725 46.41 16.71 32.89
C PRO A 725 46.10 16.95 31.40
N LEU A 726 44.95 16.49 30.90
CA LEU A 726 44.42 16.81 29.58
C LEU A 726 43.17 17.68 29.72
N SER A 727 43.08 18.73 28.91
CA SER A 727 41.87 19.55 28.82
C SER A 727 40.78 18.76 28.10
N LEU A 728 39.68 18.44 28.80
CA LEU A 728 38.58 17.70 28.21
C LEU A 728 37.51 18.65 27.66
N TYR A 729 37.06 18.35 26.45
CA TYR A 729 35.88 18.98 25.86
C TYR A 729 34.63 18.12 26.19
N PRO A 730 33.68 18.63 26.99
CA PRO A 730 32.49 17.89 27.38
C PRO A 730 31.52 17.79 26.20
N THR A 731 31.22 16.58 25.75
CA THR A 731 30.26 16.38 24.65
C THR A 731 28.82 16.39 25.17
N PRO A 732 27.86 16.94 24.39
CA PRO A 732 26.45 16.86 24.73
C PRO A 732 26.00 15.41 24.94
N LEU A 733 25.19 15.14 25.98
CA LEU A 733 24.79 13.79 26.36
C LEU A 733 24.21 12.96 25.19
N GLU A 734 23.37 13.56 24.34
CA GLU A 734 22.82 12.89 23.16
C GLU A 734 23.91 12.45 22.18
N GLN A 735 24.87 13.33 21.89
CA GLN A 735 26.00 13.03 21.01
C GLN A 735 26.93 11.97 21.65
N PHE A 736 27.16 12.05 22.96
CA PHE A 736 27.92 11.06 23.71
C PHE A 736 27.27 9.68 23.61
N THR A 737 25.97 9.56 23.92
CA THR A 737 25.24 8.27 23.87
C THR A 737 25.22 7.68 22.46
N HIS A 738 24.97 8.50 21.44
CA HIS A 738 25.01 8.07 20.04
C HIS A 738 26.40 7.57 19.64
N HIS A 739 27.45 8.29 20.00
CA HIS A 739 28.82 7.88 19.73
C HIS A 739 29.20 6.60 20.50
N TRP A 740 28.75 6.46 21.76
CA TRP A 740 28.99 5.28 22.58
C TRP A 740 28.40 4.01 21.96
N ASP A 741 27.17 4.06 21.45
CA ASP A 741 26.55 2.94 20.74
C ASP A 741 27.32 2.56 19.46
N VAL A 742 27.83 3.57 18.73
CA VAL A 742 28.70 3.37 17.56
C VAL A 742 30.01 2.70 17.95
N VAL A 743 30.64 3.13 19.06
CA VAL A 743 31.90 2.55 19.58
C VAL A 743 31.72 1.08 19.94
N GLU A 744 30.60 0.68 20.58
CA GLU A 744 30.35 -0.72 20.91
C GLU A 744 30.33 -1.62 19.67
N VAL A 745 29.73 -1.14 18.57
CA VAL A 745 29.70 -1.87 17.30
C VAL A 745 31.09 -1.94 16.66
N LEU A 746 31.87 -0.85 16.72
CA LEU A 746 33.25 -0.84 16.25
C LEU A 746 34.12 -1.82 17.02
N CYS A 747 33.98 -1.87 18.35
CA CYS A 747 34.68 -2.82 19.21
C CYS A 747 34.35 -4.26 18.80
N HIS A 748 33.07 -4.56 18.57
CA HIS A 748 32.67 -5.89 18.11
C HIS A 748 33.29 -6.24 16.73
N CYS A 749 33.28 -5.29 15.78
CA CYS A 749 33.92 -5.49 14.48
C CYS A 749 35.44 -5.67 14.56
N LEU A 750 36.11 -5.04 15.54
CA LEU A 750 37.55 -5.21 15.77
C LEU A 750 37.86 -6.55 16.46
N GLU A 751 36.98 -7.02 17.35
CA GLU A 751 37.11 -8.32 18.04
C GLU A 751 36.94 -9.52 17.11
N THR A 752 36.15 -9.39 16.04
CA THR A 752 35.94 -10.44 15.04
C THR A 752 37.10 -10.59 14.05
N LEU A 753 38.08 -9.67 14.06
CA LEU A 753 39.27 -9.74 13.21
C LEU A 753 40.23 -10.83 13.70
N GLY A 754 40.89 -11.50 12.75
CA GLY A 754 41.65 -12.72 13.05
C GLY A 754 42.82 -12.58 14.05
N SER A 755 43.50 -11.42 14.11
CA SER A 755 44.61 -11.16 15.03
C SER A 755 44.40 -9.87 15.82
N LYS A 756 44.01 -10.00 17.10
CA LYS A 756 43.84 -8.87 18.03
C LYS A 756 45.14 -8.07 18.22
N SER A 757 46.29 -8.75 18.29
CA SER A 757 47.59 -8.11 18.48
C SER A 757 47.95 -7.16 17.33
N GLN A 758 47.75 -7.60 16.09
CA GLN A 758 48.03 -6.77 14.91
C GLN A 758 47.04 -5.60 14.80
N CYS A 759 45.75 -5.84 15.11
CA CYS A 759 44.76 -4.77 15.15
C CYS A 759 45.12 -3.71 16.19
N PHE A 760 45.59 -4.14 17.37
CA PHE A 760 46.08 -3.25 18.40
C PHE A 760 47.33 -2.48 17.96
N ASP A 761 48.31 -3.11 17.32
CA ASP A 761 49.51 -2.43 16.80
C ASP A 761 49.16 -1.31 15.79
N ILE A 762 48.19 -1.57 14.91
CA ILE A 762 47.68 -0.57 13.95
C ILE A 762 47.00 0.58 14.70
N LEU A 763 46.09 0.28 15.63
CA LEU A 763 45.39 1.27 16.44
C LEU A 763 46.36 2.14 17.24
N GLN A 764 47.33 1.52 17.90
CA GLN A 764 48.38 2.17 18.69
C GLN A 764 49.24 3.10 17.82
N THR A 765 49.57 2.68 16.59
CA THR A 765 50.29 3.52 15.63
C THR A 765 49.47 4.75 15.24
N GLY A 766 48.16 4.59 15.06
CA GLY A 766 47.23 5.69 14.82
C GLY A 766 47.18 6.68 15.98
N ILE A 767 47.04 6.18 17.22
CA ILE A 767 47.06 7.00 18.44
C ILE A 767 48.36 7.80 18.53
N CYS A 768 49.51 7.13 18.37
CA CYS A 768 50.84 7.76 18.38
C CYS A 768 50.98 8.90 17.37
N LYS A 769 50.50 8.67 16.16
CA LYS A 769 50.71 9.59 15.04
C LYS A 769 49.80 10.81 15.11
N TYR A 770 48.55 10.62 15.51
CA TYR A 770 47.50 11.63 15.36
C TYR A 770 47.01 12.24 16.67
N LEU A 771 47.07 11.52 17.80
CA LEU A 771 46.32 11.90 19.00
C LEU A 771 47.20 12.39 20.16
N ILE A 772 48.43 11.89 20.31
CA ILE A 772 49.31 12.22 21.45
C ILE A 772 49.65 13.73 21.52
N LYS A 773 49.57 14.45 20.39
CA LYS A 773 49.89 15.88 20.31
C LYS A 773 48.71 16.81 20.61
N LEU A 774 47.51 16.27 20.86
CA LEU A 774 46.34 17.08 21.15
C LEU A 774 46.41 17.62 22.59
N GLY A 775 46.20 18.92 22.76
CA GLY A 775 46.07 19.57 24.07
C GLY A 775 44.64 19.50 24.62
N VAL A 776 43.64 19.61 23.73
CA VAL A 776 42.21 19.46 24.06
C VAL A 776 41.66 18.18 23.43
N VAL A 777 41.02 17.32 24.24
CA VAL A 777 40.48 16.02 23.80
C VAL A 777 39.00 15.89 24.17
N PRO A 778 38.10 15.53 23.24
CA PRO A 778 36.70 15.25 23.57
C PRO A 778 36.55 14.08 24.54
N ASP A 779 35.67 14.22 25.53
CA ASP A 779 35.39 13.17 26.53
C ASP A 779 34.86 11.86 25.90
N SER A 780 34.00 11.96 24.88
CA SER A 780 33.46 10.81 24.13
C SER A 780 34.56 10.03 23.40
N MET A 781 35.52 10.74 22.81
CA MET A 781 36.68 10.17 22.13
C MET A 781 37.60 9.48 23.14
N ALA A 782 37.90 10.14 24.26
CA ALA A 782 38.74 9.56 25.32
C ALA A 782 38.12 8.28 25.89
N ALA A 783 36.81 8.30 26.19
CA ALA A 783 36.09 7.14 26.69
C ALA A 783 36.03 6.01 25.65
N GLY A 784 35.78 6.34 24.38
CA GLY A 784 35.75 5.38 23.28
C GLY A 784 37.10 4.71 23.02
N LEU A 785 38.21 5.45 23.10
CA LEU A 785 39.57 4.91 23.00
C LEU A 785 39.90 3.96 24.15
N LEU A 786 39.60 4.34 25.40
CA LEU A 786 39.80 3.45 26.55
C LEU A 786 39.00 2.16 26.38
N ARG A 787 37.74 2.27 25.93
CA ARG A 787 36.88 1.12 25.65
C ARG A 787 37.45 0.21 24.57
N ALA A 788 37.80 0.75 23.40
CA ALA A 788 38.35 -0.03 22.29
C ALA A 788 39.68 -0.71 22.64
N VAL A 789 40.59 0.02 23.28
CA VAL A 789 41.89 -0.53 23.71
C VAL A 789 41.68 -1.63 24.76
N SER A 790 40.78 -1.42 25.74
CA SER A 790 40.49 -2.42 26.78
C SER A 790 39.93 -3.75 26.27
N ARG A 791 39.30 -3.72 25.08
CA ARG A 791 38.66 -4.87 24.41
C ARG A 791 39.61 -5.62 23.47
N LEU A 792 40.55 -4.89 22.87
CA LEU A 792 41.53 -5.45 21.94
C LEU A 792 42.78 -6.02 22.61
N LEU A 793 43.18 -5.49 23.76
CA LEU A 793 44.38 -5.95 24.45
C LEU A 793 44.17 -7.26 25.20
N ASP A 794 45.03 -8.22 24.90
CA ASP A 794 45.29 -9.37 25.78
C ASP A 794 46.38 -8.99 26.79
N LEU A 795 46.32 -9.53 28.02
CA LEU A 795 47.27 -9.24 29.11
C LEU A 795 48.75 -9.52 28.77
N SER A 796 49.03 -10.25 27.69
CA SER A 796 50.37 -10.59 27.20
C SER A 796 51.02 -9.50 26.36
N ILE A 797 50.27 -8.49 25.90
CA ILE A 797 50.75 -7.44 24.99
C ILE A 797 50.93 -6.14 25.78
N LEU A 798 52.09 -5.49 25.62
CA LEU A 798 52.39 -4.23 26.31
C LEU A 798 52.19 -3.03 25.38
N PRO A 799 51.40 -2.02 25.78
CA PRO A 799 51.29 -0.78 25.03
C PRO A 799 52.63 -0.02 24.95
N LEU A 800 52.85 0.69 23.84
CA LEU A 800 53.95 1.66 23.71
C LEU A 800 53.85 2.72 24.79
N GLU A 801 54.99 3.07 25.39
CA GLU A 801 55.06 4.00 26.52
C GLU A 801 54.38 5.37 26.25
N PRO A 802 54.52 6.01 25.06
CA PRO A 802 53.78 7.24 24.75
C PRO A 802 52.25 7.04 24.73
N VAL A 803 51.77 5.90 24.21
CA VAL A 803 50.33 5.58 24.19
C VAL A 803 49.82 5.28 25.59
N LEU A 804 50.58 4.53 26.39
CA LEU A 804 50.23 4.25 27.77
C LEU A 804 50.09 5.54 28.59
N ARG A 805 51.01 6.51 28.40
CA ARG A 805 50.92 7.83 29.04
C ARG A 805 49.69 8.60 28.58
N PHE A 806 49.45 8.68 27.27
CA PHE A 806 48.27 9.36 26.74
C PHE A 806 46.96 8.75 27.29
N LEU A 807 46.83 7.42 27.25
CA LEU A 807 45.66 6.72 27.80
C LEU A 807 45.51 6.93 29.32
N SER A 808 46.63 6.99 30.06
CA SER A 808 46.59 7.28 31.51
C SER A 808 46.12 8.70 31.81
N GLN A 809 46.53 9.68 31.00
CA GLN A 809 46.06 11.06 31.11
C GLN A 809 44.57 11.16 30.74
N CYS A 810 44.11 10.46 29.71
CA CYS A 810 42.70 10.39 29.35
C CYS A 810 41.87 9.77 30.48
N CYS A 811 42.31 8.63 31.02
CA CYS A 811 41.63 7.93 32.11
C CYS A 811 41.55 8.81 33.36
N LEU A 812 42.65 9.45 33.75
CA LEU A 812 42.68 10.30 34.93
C LEU A 812 41.79 11.54 34.76
N SER A 813 41.84 12.19 33.61
CA SER A 813 41.01 13.38 33.33
C SER A 813 39.51 13.03 33.27
N LEU A 814 39.14 11.85 32.76
CA LEU A 814 37.76 11.34 32.77
C LEU A 814 37.27 10.97 34.19
N LEU A 815 38.16 10.42 35.04
CA LEU A 815 37.84 10.17 36.45
C LEU A 815 37.65 11.47 37.23
N GLY A 816 38.46 12.50 36.92
CA GLY A 816 38.36 13.85 37.49
C GLY A 816 37.05 14.56 37.14
N LEU A 817 36.48 14.27 35.97
CA LEU A 817 35.20 14.80 35.51
C LEU A 817 33.98 14.32 36.32
N LEU A 818 34.11 13.27 37.12
CA LEU A 818 33.22 12.75 38.19
C LEU A 818 31.69 12.94 38.08
N VAL A 819 31.11 13.09 36.88
CA VAL A 819 29.72 13.57 36.70
C VAL A 819 28.90 12.71 35.72
N SER A 820 27.79 12.18 36.25
CA SER A 820 26.51 11.80 35.61
C SER A 820 26.38 10.60 34.67
N VAL A 821 27.44 10.08 34.03
CA VAL A 821 27.30 8.99 33.03
C VAL A 821 28.00 7.70 33.47
N GLU A 822 27.23 6.71 33.93
CA GLU A 822 27.73 5.38 34.37
C GLU A 822 28.66 4.70 33.35
N ALA A 823 28.46 4.98 32.06
CA ALA A 823 29.26 4.39 30.97
C ALA A 823 30.74 4.81 31.00
N ILE A 824 31.04 6.09 31.31
CA ILE A 824 32.42 6.61 31.37
C ILE A 824 33.18 5.95 32.52
N TRP A 825 32.53 5.84 33.67
CA TRP A 825 33.09 5.17 34.83
C TRP A 825 33.38 3.69 34.53
N GLY A 826 32.41 3.00 33.91
CA GLY A 826 32.58 1.62 33.46
C GLY A 826 33.74 1.44 32.48
N ALA A 827 33.93 2.38 31.54
CA ALA A 827 35.04 2.39 30.59
C ALA A 827 36.40 2.52 31.30
N CYS A 828 36.52 3.48 32.22
CA CYS A 828 37.74 3.72 32.99
C CYS A 828 38.10 2.53 33.88
N VAL A 829 37.14 1.98 34.63
CA VAL A 829 37.37 0.81 35.49
C VAL A 829 37.76 -0.42 34.66
N THR A 830 37.11 -0.65 33.52
CA THR A 830 37.48 -1.77 32.62
C THR A 830 38.90 -1.58 32.09
N ALA A 831 39.25 -0.38 31.64
CA ALA A 831 40.58 -0.05 31.14
C ALA A 831 41.67 -0.23 32.22
N LEU A 832 41.44 0.25 33.45
CA LEU A 832 42.36 0.08 34.58
C LEU A 832 42.58 -1.39 34.94
N GLY A 833 41.56 -2.24 34.75
CA GLY A 833 41.63 -3.67 35.04
C GLY A 833 42.22 -4.51 33.91
N SER A 834 42.10 -4.11 32.64
CA SER A 834 42.51 -4.92 31.49
C SER A 834 43.79 -4.43 30.80
N ILE A 835 44.10 -3.13 30.81
CA ILE A 835 45.28 -2.58 30.13
C ILE A 835 46.51 -2.73 31.05
N PRO A 836 47.54 -3.50 30.65
CA PRO A 836 48.72 -3.71 31.48
C PRO A 836 49.44 -2.39 31.80
N ARG A 837 49.86 -2.24 33.07
CA ARG A 837 50.56 -1.05 33.61
C ARG A 837 49.75 0.25 33.65
N LEU A 838 48.52 0.32 33.12
CA LEU A 838 47.74 1.56 33.09
C LEU A 838 47.46 2.09 34.49
N LEU A 839 46.92 1.26 35.40
CA LEU A 839 46.64 1.64 36.78
C LEU A 839 47.89 2.17 37.49
N ARG A 840 49.04 1.51 37.28
CA ARG A 840 50.31 1.96 37.87
C ARG A 840 50.70 3.36 37.40
N VAL A 841 50.58 3.64 36.10
CA VAL A 841 50.91 4.97 35.55
C VAL A 841 49.90 6.01 36.03
N VAL A 842 48.60 5.69 36.07
CA VAL A 842 47.58 6.58 36.64
C VAL A 842 47.91 6.93 38.09
N LEU A 843 48.24 5.95 38.93
CA LEU A 843 48.67 6.20 40.32
C LEU A 843 49.93 7.06 40.40
N GLN A 844 50.89 6.89 39.50
CA GLN A 844 52.11 7.72 39.44
C GLN A 844 51.86 9.17 39.01
N LEU A 845 50.77 9.43 38.28
CA LEU A 845 50.35 10.78 37.90
C LEU A 845 49.65 11.53 39.04
N LEU A 846 49.13 10.82 40.05
CA LEU A 846 48.48 11.40 41.22
C LEU A 846 49.51 12.02 42.18
N ARG A 847 50.03 13.19 41.83
CA ARG A 847 50.96 13.95 42.68
C ARG A 847 50.21 14.82 43.66
N VAL A 848 49.95 14.28 44.84
CA VAL A 848 49.20 14.97 45.92
C VAL A 848 49.79 16.34 46.30
N SER A 849 51.11 16.52 46.15
CA SER A 849 51.80 17.79 46.42
C SER A 849 51.42 18.93 45.47
N ASP A 850 50.93 18.60 44.28
CA ASP A 850 50.72 19.55 43.19
C ASP A 850 49.23 19.95 43.10
N LEU A 851 48.38 19.43 44.01
CA LEU A 851 46.92 19.62 44.02
C LEU A 851 46.48 20.83 44.86
N ASN A 852 45.41 21.48 44.41
CA ASN A 852 44.75 22.56 45.16
C ASN A 852 43.86 22.01 46.30
N GLU A 853 43.50 22.83 47.29
CA GLU A 853 42.64 22.40 48.42
C GLU A 853 41.28 21.86 47.96
N GLU A 854 40.72 22.35 46.85
CA GLU A 854 39.45 21.89 46.26
C GLU A 854 39.56 20.55 45.50
N GLU A 855 40.77 20.17 45.09
CA GLU A 855 41.07 18.94 44.33
C GLU A 855 41.32 17.73 45.25
N LEU A 856 41.79 17.97 46.49
CA LEU A 856 42.07 16.90 47.46
C LEU A 856 40.84 16.04 47.79
N PRO A 857 39.63 16.59 48.03
CA PRO A 857 38.41 15.79 48.26
C PRO A 857 37.98 15.00 47.02
N GLN A 858 38.12 15.57 45.83
CA GLN A 858 37.78 14.90 44.57
C GLN A 858 38.67 13.68 44.34
N LEU A 859 39.99 13.82 44.56
CA LEU A 859 40.92 12.71 44.51
C LEU A 859 40.56 11.62 45.54
N GLY A 860 40.23 12.03 46.78
CA GLY A 860 39.80 11.11 47.81
C GLY A 860 38.54 10.32 47.42
N GLN A 861 37.57 10.98 46.80
CA GLN A 861 36.37 10.34 46.27
C GLN A 861 36.69 9.34 45.15
N ILE A 862 37.52 9.72 44.17
CA ILE A 862 37.95 8.82 43.07
C ILE A 862 38.62 7.57 43.64
N LEU A 863 39.59 7.73 44.55
CA LEU A 863 40.29 6.62 45.18
C LEU A 863 39.35 5.73 45.99
N SER A 864 38.40 6.31 46.73
CA SER A 864 37.40 5.55 47.48
C SER A 864 36.55 4.70 46.54
N MET A 865 36.06 5.27 45.44
CA MET A 865 35.29 4.53 44.43
C MET A 865 36.12 3.42 43.78
N LEU A 866 37.38 3.69 43.39
CA LEU A 866 38.27 2.67 42.82
C LEU A 866 38.51 1.50 43.80
N LEU A 867 38.67 1.79 45.10
CA LEU A 867 38.85 0.78 46.15
C LEU A 867 37.58 -0.05 46.38
N GLN A 868 36.41 0.53 46.20
CA GLN A 868 35.14 -0.21 46.31
C GLN A 868 34.86 -1.13 45.12
N HIS A 869 35.53 -0.92 43.98
CA HIS A 869 35.37 -1.76 42.79
C HIS A 869 36.16 -3.07 42.85
N THR A 870 35.46 -4.17 43.16
CA THR A 870 36.01 -5.53 43.29
C THR A 870 36.90 -5.98 42.12
N PRO A 871 36.59 -5.72 40.83
CA PRO A 871 37.43 -6.15 39.71
C PRO A 871 38.85 -5.55 39.70
N LEU A 872 39.06 -4.43 40.40
CA LEU A 872 40.36 -3.75 40.46
C LEU A 872 41.22 -4.19 41.65
N HIS A 873 40.69 -4.95 42.60
CA HIS A 873 41.39 -5.31 43.84
C HIS A 873 42.74 -5.98 43.60
N SER A 874 42.83 -6.92 42.66
CA SER A 874 44.08 -7.62 42.35
C SER A 874 45.16 -6.67 41.80
N GLN A 875 44.76 -5.76 40.90
CA GLN A 875 45.64 -4.75 40.32
C GLN A 875 46.05 -3.67 41.33
N LEU A 876 45.13 -3.26 42.21
CA LEU A 876 45.40 -2.30 43.29
C LEU A 876 46.36 -2.89 44.33
N LEU A 877 46.16 -4.15 44.72
CA LEU A 877 47.08 -4.87 45.62
C LEU A 877 48.48 -5.02 45.03
N ALA A 878 48.58 -5.26 43.71
CA ALA A 878 49.87 -5.28 43.01
C ALA A 878 50.61 -3.92 43.04
N ASN A 879 49.91 -2.82 43.32
CA ASN A 879 50.46 -1.47 43.44
C ASN A 879 50.30 -0.90 44.88
N ALA A 880 50.18 -1.76 45.90
CA ALA A 880 49.88 -1.35 47.27
C ALA A 880 50.87 -0.33 47.86
N ALA A 881 52.16 -0.41 47.51
CA ALA A 881 53.17 0.54 47.98
C ALA A 881 52.93 1.98 47.48
N LEU A 882 52.60 2.14 46.19
CA LEU A 882 52.27 3.44 45.60
C LEU A 882 50.97 3.99 46.19
N LEU A 883 49.98 3.12 46.37
CA LEU A 883 48.69 3.50 46.96
C LEU A 883 48.88 3.96 48.42
N GLN A 884 49.71 3.27 49.20
CA GLN A 884 50.04 3.64 50.57
C GLN A 884 50.75 5.00 50.65
N GLU A 885 51.67 5.28 49.72
CA GLU A 885 52.36 6.57 49.62
C GLU A 885 51.35 7.70 49.34
N ILE A 886 50.47 7.54 48.35
CA ILE A 886 49.43 8.53 48.00
C ILE A 886 48.52 8.83 49.21
N ILE A 887 48.06 7.80 49.92
CA ILE A 887 47.19 7.95 51.11
C ILE A 887 47.93 8.64 52.27
N GLN A 888 49.22 8.33 52.47
CA GLN A 888 50.06 9.03 53.45
C GLN A 888 50.25 10.50 53.11
N HIS A 889 50.38 10.83 51.83
CA HIS A 889 50.45 12.23 51.41
C HIS A 889 49.10 12.93 51.61
N LEU A 890 47.98 12.33 51.20
CA LEU A 890 46.64 12.89 51.40
C LEU A 890 46.34 13.19 52.88
N THR A 891 46.69 12.28 53.78
CA THR A 891 46.51 12.45 55.24
C THR A 891 47.45 13.51 55.85
N ARG A 892 48.61 13.79 55.24
CA ARG A 892 49.53 14.86 55.68
C ARG A 892 49.08 16.25 55.22
N PHE A 893 48.54 16.38 54.02
CA PHE A 893 48.11 17.66 53.45
C PHE A 893 46.70 18.10 53.92
N SER A 894 45.89 17.19 54.47
CA SER A 894 44.53 17.47 54.99
C SER A 894 44.46 17.87 56.48
N ARG A 895 45.55 18.39 57.07
CA ARG A 895 45.70 18.63 58.52
C ARG A 895 44.96 19.87 59.09
N GLY A 896 43.95 20.39 58.38
CA GLY A 896 43.07 21.47 58.85
C GLY A 896 42.02 20.99 59.87
N THR A 897 41.44 21.91 60.65
CA THR A 897 40.52 21.65 61.78
C THR A 897 39.18 20.97 61.43
N THR A 898 38.92 20.68 60.16
CA THR A 898 37.78 19.87 59.70
C THR A 898 38.31 18.56 59.13
N ARG A 899 38.27 17.49 59.93
CA ARG A 899 38.41 16.11 59.43
C ARG A 899 37.22 15.85 58.50
N GLU A 900 37.38 16.14 57.22
CA GLU A 900 36.29 16.00 56.25
C GLU A 900 35.92 14.51 56.11
N GLN A 901 34.61 14.22 56.11
CA GLN A 901 34.05 12.87 56.18
C GLN A 901 34.59 11.92 55.10
N TRP A 902 34.89 12.44 53.90
CA TRP A 902 35.46 11.68 52.79
C TRP A 902 36.83 11.05 53.09
N LEU A 903 37.67 11.68 53.93
CA LEU A 903 38.99 11.13 54.28
C LEU A 903 38.82 9.91 55.18
N THR A 904 37.82 9.93 56.06
CA THR A 904 37.48 8.80 56.93
C THR A 904 36.93 7.63 56.11
N ASP A 905 36.05 7.93 55.15
CA ASP A 905 35.48 6.93 54.23
C ASP A 905 36.56 6.31 53.33
N LEU A 906 37.52 7.11 52.83
CA LEU A 906 38.66 6.63 52.06
C LEU A 906 39.55 5.69 52.89
N LEU A 907 39.91 6.08 54.12
CA LEU A 907 40.72 5.25 55.02
C LEU A 907 40.01 3.95 55.39
N TYR A 908 38.68 3.98 55.58
CA TYR A 908 37.88 2.78 55.77
C TYR A 908 37.94 1.86 54.55
N CYS A 909 37.70 2.39 53.33
CA CYS A 909 37.76 1.61 52.10
C CYS A 909 39.16 1.01 51.85
N TYR A 910 40.22 1.78 52.13
CA TYR A 910 41.60 1.29 52.07
C TYR A 910 41.85 0.16 53.08
N SER A 911 41.38 0.31 54.32
CA SER A 911 41.54 -0.73 55.34
C SER A 911 40.84 -2.03 54.95
N VAL A 912 39.63 -1.96 54.37
CA VAL A 912 38.86 -3.13 53.92
C VAL A 912 39.57 -3.84 52.75
N THR A 913 40.01 -3.09 51.74
CA THR A 913 40.70 -3.65 50.57
C THR A 913 42.04 -4.28 50.90
N VAL A 914 42.84 -3.65 51.78
CA VAL A 914 44.15 -4.19 52.22
C VAL A 914 43.99 -5.32 53.23
N ALA A 915 42.96 -5.29 54.09
CA ALA A 915 42.65 -6.39 55.02
C ALA A 915 42.25 -7.67 54.29
N HIS A 916 41.52 -7.57 53.17
CA HIS A 916 41.18 -8.73 52.35
C HIS A 916 42.38 -9.36 51.61
N GLY A 917 43.47 -8.61 51.36
CA GLY A 917 44.70 -9.11 50.74
C GLY A 917 45.73 -9.72 51.72
N SER A 918 45.62 -9.45 53.02
CA SER A 918 46.66 -9.73 54.02
C SER A 918 46.43 -11.00 54.85
N SER A 919 45.96 -12.09 54.23
CA SER A 919 46.15 -13.44 54.82
C SER A 919 47.57 -13.98 54.63
N ALA A 920 48.43 -13.29 53.87
CA ALA A 920 49.79 -13.75 53.57
C ALA A 920 50.84 -12.62 53.51
N HIS A 921 51.06 -11.87 54.59
CA HIS A 921 52.40 -11.41 55.03
C HIS A 921 52.29 -10.56 56.31
N ARG A 922 52.84 -11.07 57.41
CA ARG A 922 53.05 -10.31 58.65
C ARG A 922 54.14 -9.27 58.43
N GLY A 923 53.78 -8.00 58.58
CA GLY A 923 54.69 -6.86 58.68
C GLY A 923 53.99 -5.73 59.42
N ASN A 924 53.76 -5.91 60.73
CA ASN A 924 53.31 -4.86 61.63
C ASN A 924 54.38 -3.76 61.68
N LEU A 925 54.21 -2.66 60.95
CA LEU A 925 54.80 -1.34 61.19
C LEU A 925 54.24 -0.35 60.15
N GLY A 926 53.24 0.44 60.51
CA GLY A 926 52.75 1.53 59.64
C GLY A 926 51.36 2.09 59.96
N LEU A 927 50.47 1.30 60.60
CA LEU A 927 49.10 1.75 60.91
C LEU A 927 48.99 2.67 62.13
N ARG A 928 50.06 2.88 62.89
CA ARG A 928 50.04 3.70 64.13
C ARG A 928 50.24 5.20 63.89
N ASP A 929 50.70 5.60 62.70
CA ASP A 929 50.98 7.00 62.35
C ASP A 929 49.92 7.63 61.41
N MET A 930 48.83 6.92 61.12
CA MET A 930 47.73 7.38 60.24
C MET A 930 46.43 7.76 60.96
N TYR A 931 46.37 7.66 62.30
CA TYR A 931 45.19 8.00 63.11
C TYR A 931 45.41 9.23 63.99
#